data_AF-A0A8I1B304-F1
#
_entry.id   AF-A0A8I1B304-F1
#
_cell.length_a   1.000
_cell.length_b   1.000
_cell.length_c   1.000
_cell.angle_alpha   90.00
_cell.angle_beta   90.00
_cell.angle_gamma   90.00
#
_symmetry.space_group_name_H-M   'P 1'
#
loop_
_entity.id
_entity.type
_entity.pdbx_description
1 polymer ?
#
loop_
_entity_poly.entity_id
_entity_poly.type
_entity_poly.pdbx_seq_one_letter_code
_entity_poly.pdbx_strand_id
1 'polypeptide(L)'
;MSWKISRIEVSSFKAFKHILLDIDGSSLVTLDGPNGFGKTSIFDAIELLLTGKIKRINNLFLRLMTAYKKKYDDNLFWNVRTGESDLLIKIEFLNDDRTLVLARYAAAQSLKDQELNRADSFSQFGLFELSDFSSSDFSSENQRDDKYIDELFGRNFRENFGFLNYLEQGQNQLLFTRVDQRRDVLGSLFNITDIQTEIANCKEFERGFVRYLKDSTRQDRERELTAECEALKAINHADQGNVEYRKLSTASPQPGWDAENPFPAYSSDLFDQYQESIRKLHELLPLKNAVRVRVQNEQIEADVAQNMTSLRSLAQFGTDIKKLDALDNVRKELDLLANAKAVLQRGATVITRGEAQRLPGWDAERLRVFDEQIAARDSLRQLDQANAAVAAELTRLKAELLEEHAKIYPEDQACPLCGADWKAHLAMVQAIEGRSQAVANTLSVNGKALVELTTRMTEALTSIATHVSTQESLLSSGYNEALHTALTRERVRLPVIEQLAERLLGTGTSASYAFTANAEEVDTRLQDLLTSMRSKRTAETESLPEDWQRILTGSFGDVQDFYLVEQQALADKRRYVSIKANEARNARLQKSLESLKQIQSENSAAARASEKVRRLRNTLEEVERTYADHTISEIELIFHIYSGRLIQNYQRGLGLFIESRDGKQLRFVTAEKSDHDAVLAMSSGQISALSLAFFLSLNKVYAGVPLILIDDPSQSLDEVNVASLTDLLRCELKSRQLIVSSHEEDISSYMRYRFNKAGLSTRSLNMQLLVKGAS
;
A
#
# COMPACT_ATOMS: atom_id res chain seq x y z
N MET A 1 34.03 -10.93 -60.56
CA MET A 1 34.38 -9.61 -61.11
C MET A 1 35.79 -9.30 -60.64
N SER A 2 36.75 -9.02 -61.54
CA SER A 2 38.15 -8.82 -61.14
C SER A 2 38.49 -7.34 -61.11
N TRP A 3 38.08 -6.68 -60.03
CA TRP A 3 38.53 -5.31 -59.76
C TRP A 3 40.04 -5.26 -59.55
N LYS A 4 40.71 -4.34 -60.24
CA LYS A 4 42.13 -4.01 -60.07
C LYS A 4 42.28 -2.52 -59.81
N ILE A 5 43.23 -2.14 -58.98
CA ILE A 5 43.56 -0.74 -58.75
C ILE A 5 44.42 -0.24 -59.91
N SER A 6 44.04 0.90 -60.49
CA SER A 6 44.78 1.56 -61.55
C SER A 6 45.55 2.77 -61.02
N ARG A 7 44.89 3.63 -60.24
CA ARG A 7 45.49 4.85 -59.68
C ARG A 7 45.14 5.05 -58.21
N ILE A 8 46.08 5.59 -57.46
CA ILE A 8 45.93 5.95 -56.04
C ILE A 8 46.41 7.39 -55.86
N GLU A 9 45.55 8.27 -55.36
CA GLU A 9 45.89 9.64 -54.96
C GLU A 9 45.68 9.78 -53.46
N VAL A 10 46.68 10.32 -52.74
CA VAL A 10 46.61 10.56 -51.30
C VAL A 10 47.10 11.97 -51.00
N SER A 11 46.29 12.76 -50.31
CA SER A 11 46.58 14.15 -49.93
C SER A 11 46.34 14.37 -48.44
N SER A 12 47.22 15.13 -47.81
CA SER A 12 47.16 15.52 -46.39
C SER A 12 46.95 14.36 -45.41
N PHE A 13 47.54 13.18 -45.70
CA PHE A 13 47.39 11.96 -44.92
C PHE A 13 48.75 11.42 -44.43
N LYS A 14 48.89 11.29 -43.10
CA LYS A 14 50.09 10.77 -42.40
C LYS A 14 51.40 11.39 -42.90
N ALA A 15 52.20 10.63 -43.65
CA ALA A 15 53.50 11.07 -44.17
C ALA A 15 53.38 11.91 -45.45
N PHE A 16 52.22 11.91 -46.12
CA PHE A 16 52.04 12.47 -47.45
C PHE A 16 51.40 13.85 -47.42
N LYS A 17 52.02 14.79 -48.12
CA LYS A 17 51.44 16.08 -48.49
C LYS A 17 50.47 15.89 -49.65
N HIS A 18 51.00 15.34 -50.73
CA HIS A 18 50.30 14.83 -51.90
C HIS A 18 51.14 13.66 -52.44
N ILE A 19 50.51 12.62 -52.96
CA ILE A 19 51.19 11.56 -53.71
C ILE A 19 50.20 10.94 -54.69
N LEU A 20 50.64 10.75 -55.93
CA LEU A 20 49.89 10.10 -57.00
C LEU A 20 50.68 8.87 -57.47
N LEU A 21 50.07 7.69 -57.34
CA LEU A 21 50.61 6.42 -57.79
C LEU A 21 49.78 5.93 -58.97
N ASP A 22 50.41 5.87 -60.14
CA ASP A 22 49.87 5.15 -61.28
C ASP A 22 50.44 3.73 -61.27
N ILE A 23 49.56 2.75 -61.18
CA ILE A 23 49.88 1.31 -61.08
C ILE A 23 49.09 0.49 -62.10
N ASP A 24 48.61 1.13 -63.17
CA ASP A 24 47.77 0.49 -64.16
C ASP A 24 48.45 -0.71 -64.83
N GLY A 25 47.63 -1.70 -65.20
CA GLY A 25 48.05 -2.90 -65.95
C GLY A 25 49.09 -3.79 -65.26
N SER A 26 49.47 -3.53 -64.00
CA SER A 26 50.57 -4.21 -63.31
C SER A 26 50.07 -5.37 -62.43
N SER A 27 50.61 -6.57 -62.65
CA SER A 27 50.32 -7.73 -61.81
C SER A 27 51.05 -7.68 -60.46
N LEU A 28 52.29 -7.17 -60.45
CA LEU A 28 53.06 -6.93 -59.22
C LEU A 28 53.52 -5.47 -59.17
N VAL A 29 53.18 -4.79 -58.07
CA VAL A 29 53.64 -3.45 -57.74
C VAL A 29 54.54 -3.56 -56.51
N THR A 30 55.78 -3.09 -56.61
CA THR A 30 56.69 -2.99 -55.47
C THR A 30 56.79 -1.55 -54.97
N LEU A 31 56.55 -1.34 -53.67
CA LEU A 31 56.75 -0.07 -52.99
C LEU A 31 58.12 -0.11 -52.29
N ASP A 32 59.10 0.54 -52.91
CA ASP A 32 60.52 0.42 -52.54
C ASP A 32 60.98 1.67 -51.78
N GLY A 33 61.90 1.47 -50.83
CA GLY A 33 62.63 2.57 -50.18
C GLY A 33 62.85 2.33 -48.68
N PRO A 34 63.68 3.16 -48.03
CA PRO A 34 63.98 2.98 -46.61
C PRO A 34 62.75 3.10 -45.70
N ASN A 35 62.90 2.71 -44.45
CA ASN A 35 61.85 2.89 -43.44
C ASN A 35 61.60 4.38 -43.18
N GLY A 36 60.34 4.74 -42.92
CA GLY A 36 59.93 6.13 -42.64
C GLY A 36 59.44 6.95 -43.84
N PHE A 37 59.53 6.45 -45.09
CA PHE A 37 59.02 7.14 -46.29
C PHE A 37 57.55 6.83 -46.63
N GLY A 38 56.77 6.31 -45.69
CA GLY A 38 55.31 6.17 -45.84
C GLY A 38 54.81 4.91 -46.56
N LYS A 39 55.63 3.86 -46.77
CA LYS A 39 55.19 2.58 -47.37
C LYS A 39 53.91 2.03 -46.72
N THR A 40 53.95 1.84 -45.41
CA THR A 40 52.79 1.44 -44.60
C THR A 40 51.65 2.45 -44.66
N SER A 41 51.93 3.74 -44.83
CA SER A 41 50.89 4.76 -44.97
C SER A 41 50.08 4.62 -46.26
N ILE A 42 50.65 4.07 -47.34
CA ILE A 42 49.87 3.73 -48.55
C ILE A 42 48.90 2.59 -48.25
N PHE A 43 49.34 1.53 -47.55
CA PHE A 43 48.44 0.44 -47.16
C PHE A 43 47.35 0.93 -46.19
N ASP A 44 47.70 1.76 -45.21
CA ASP A 44 46.74 2.39 -44.30
C ASP A 44 45.71 3.24 -45.08
N ALA A 45 46.10 3.92 -46.17
CA ALA A 45 45.19 4.69 -47.00
C ALA A 45 44.24 3.78 -47.79
N ILE A 46 44.75 2.70 -48.39
CA ILE A 46 43.92 1.70 -49.10
C ILE A 46 42.93 1.04 -48.12
N GLU A 47 43.40 0.65 -46.92
CA GLU A 47 42.58 0.04 -45.88
C GLU A 47 41.49 1.01 -45.38
N LEU A 48 41.84 2.28 -45.13
CA LEU A 48 40.88 3.29 -44.69
C LEU A 48 39.81 3.55 -45.77
N LEU A 49 40.19 3.59 -47.05
CA LEU A 49 39.24 3.76 -48.13
C LEU A 49 38.25 2.61 -48.20
N LEU A 50 38.77 1.38 -48.23
CA LEU A 50 37.98 0.19 -48.43
C LEU A 50 37.18 -0.20 -47.19
N THR A 51 37.70 -0.03 -45.97
CA THR A 51 37.06 -0.54 -44.75
C THR A 51 36.45 0.52 -43.86
N GLY A 52 36.76 1.80 -44.10
CA GLY A 52 36.35 2.92 -43.24
C GLY A 52 37.15 2.99 -41.93
N LYS A 53 38.13 2.11 -41.70
CA LYS A 53 38.94 2.05 -40.49
C LYS A 53 40.36 1.55 -40.78
N ILE A 54 41.24 1.65 -39.79
CA ILE A 54 42.58 1.05 -39.83
C ILE A 54 42.67 0.06 -38.67
N LYS A 55 42.61 -1.25 -38.96
CA LYS A 55 42.44 -2.31 -37.96
C LYS A 55 43.60 -2.34 -36.97
N ARG A 56 44.83 -2.17 -37.43
CA ARG A 56 46.02 -2.08 -36.58
C ARG A 56 45.93 -0.97 -35.54
N ILE A 57 45.48 0.22 -35.94
CA ILE A 57 45.35 1.38 -35.04
C ILE A 57 44.26 1.14 -34.01
N ASN A 58 43.11 0.59 -34.42
CA ASN A 58 42.04 0.19 -33.51
C ASN A 58 42.53 -0.82 -32.45
N ASN A 59 43.23 -1.86 -32.89
CA ASN A 59 43.75 -2.90 -32.00
C ASN A 59 44.81 -2.35 -31.04
N LEU A 60 45.71 -1.49 -31.51
CA LEU A 60 46.72 -0.83 -30.68
C LEU A 60 46.07 0.12 -29.66
N PHE A 61 45.07 0.90 -30.08
CA PHE A 61 44.35 1.81 -29.20
C PHE A 61 43.66 1.05 -28.06
N LEU A 62 42.93 -0.03 -28.38
CA LEU A 62 42.25 -0.86 -27.37
C LEU A 62 43.21 -1.55 -26.38
N ARG A 63 44.45 -1.84 -26.81
CA ARG A 63 45.47 -2.50 -25.98
C ARG A 63 46.29 -1.52 -25.13
N LEU A 64 46.64 -0.37 -25.69
CA LEU A 64 47.62 0.55 -25.10
C LEU A 64 46.96 1.72 -24.36
N MET A 65 45.79 2.17 -24.80
CA MET A 65 45.17 3.37 -24.29
C MET A 65 44.15 3.06 -23.20
N THR A 66 44.16 3.86 -22.13
CA THR A 66 43.13 3.84 -21.09
C THR A 66 41.91 4.66 -21.55
N ALA A 67 40.71 4.19 -21.22
CA ALA A 67 39.42 4.75 -21.67
C ALA A 67 39.14 6.23 -21.30
N TYR A 68 40.05 6.91 -20.60
CA TYR A 68 39.86 8.26 -20.06
C TYR A 68 40.25 9.38 -21.04
N LYS A 69 41.25 9.19 -21.91
CA LYS A 69 41.62 10.23 -22.90
C LYS A 69 40.76 10.08 -24.14
N LYS A 70 39.66 10.83 -24.18
CA LYS A 70 38.67 10.77 -25.26
C LYS A 70 38.95 11.74 -26.42
N LYS A 71 39.79 12.75 -26.22
CA LYS A 71 40.00 13.87 -27.15
C LYS A 71 41.50 14.14 -27.32
N TYR A 72 41.89 14.44 -28.55
CA TYR A 72 43.24 14.84 -28.92
C TYR A 72 43.18 16.18 -29.63
N ASP A 73 44.18 17.02 -29.40
CA ASP A 73 44.24 18.37 -30.00
C ASP A 73 44.45 18.29 -31.52
N ASP A 74 45.16 17.26 -31.98
CA ASP A 74 45.47 16.98 -33.38
C ASP A 74 44.88 15.64 -33.84
N ASN A 75 44.57 15.56 -35.14
CA ASN A 75 44.14 14.32 -35.76
C ASN A 75 45.35 13.47 -36.16
N LEU A 76 45.42 12.23 -35.66
CA LEU A 76 46.53 11.29 -35.90
C LEU A 76 46.85 11.06 -37.39
N PHE A 77 45.83 11.17 -38.26
CA PHE A 77 45.95 10.87 -39.68
C PHE A 77 46.21 12.10 -40.54
N TRP A 78 46.05 13.31 -40.00
CA TRP A 78 46.10 14.54 -40.78
C TRP A 78 47.51 15.10 -40.89
N ASN A 79 47.98 15.32 -42.11
CA ASN A 79 49.27 15.95 -42.37
C ASN A 79 49.11 17.45 -42.60
N VAL A 80 49.46 18.23 -41.58
CA VAL A 80 49.36 19.71 -41.60
C VAL A 80 50.59 20.42 -42.15
N ARG A 81 51.63 19.68 -42.59
CA ARG A 81 52.92 20.28 -43.02
C ARG A 81 52.82 21.12 -44.30
N THR A 82 51.70 21.05 -45.01
CA THR A 82 51.39 21.82 -46.24
C THR A 82 50.34 22.90 -46.04
N GLY A 83 49.97 23.18 -44.79
CA GLY A 83 48.79 23.97 -44.46
C GLY A 83 47.64 23.07 -44.01
N GLU A 84 46.63 23.68 -43.42
CA GLU A 84 45.44 23.00 -42.91
C GLU A 84 44.44 22.72 -44.05
N SER A 85 44.86 21.94 -45.04
CA SER A 85 44.01 21.52 -46.16
C SER A 85 43.22 20.24 -45.86
N ASP A 86 42.19 19.99 -46.66
CA ASP A 86 41.35 18.79 -46.55
C ASP A 86 42.15 17.52 -46.79
N LEU A 87 41.74 16.42 -46.15
CA LEU A 87 42.33 15.10 -46.30
C LEU A 87 41.57 14.33 -47.37
N LEU A 88 42.30 13.80 -48.35
CA LEU A 88 41.73 13.05 -49.47
C LEU A 88 42.51 11.78 -49.72
N ILE A 89 41.81 10.66 -49.83
CA ILE A 89 42.32 9.40 -50.37
C ILE A 89 41.39 9.02 -51.51
N LYS A 90 41.91 8.82 -52.72
CA LYS A 90 41.12 8.50 -53.92
C LYS A 90 41.76 7.33 -54.64
N ILE A 91 40.95 6.34 -55.01
CA ILE A 91 41.41 5.14 -55.70
C ILE A 91 40.50 4.87 -56.90
N GLU A 92 41.13 4.64 -58.05
CA GLU A 92 40.45 4.17 -59.26
C GLU A 92 40.57 2.65 -59.38
N PHE A 93 39.44 2.00 -59.53
CA PHE A 93 39.30 0.58 -59.78
C PHE A 93 38.84 0.35 -61.22
N LEU A 94 39.52 -0.57 -61.90
CA LEU A 94 39.16 -1.06 -63.22
C LEU A 94 38.62 -2.48 -63.10
N ASN A 95 37.50 -2.74 -63.74
CA ASN A 95 36.98 -4.05 -64.04
C ASN A 95 36.73 -4.09 -65.56
N ASP A 96 36.74 -5.29 -66.17
CA ASP A 96 36.71 -5.44 -67.64
C ASP A 96 35.57 -4.65 -68.34
N ASP A 97 34.48 -4.36 -67.61
CA ASP A 97 33.29 -3.66 -68.10
C ASP A 97 33.09 -2.23 -67.55
N ARG A 98 33.82 -1.79 -66.50
CA ARG A 98 33.58 -0.51 -65.83
C ARG A 98 34.79 0.07 -65.09
N THR A 99 34.87 1.40 -65.06
CA THR A 99 35.75 2.17 -64.18
C THR A 99 34.94 2.66 -62.97
N LEU A 100 35.51 2.55 -61.77
CA LEU A 100 34.91 3.02 -60.52
C LEU A 100 35.93 3.87 -59.77
N VAL A 101 35.53 5.05 -59.32
CA VAL A 101 36.38 5.92 -58.51
C VAL A 101 35.76 6.09 -57.14
N LEU A 102 36.48 5.63 -56.11
CA LEU A 102 36.07 5.79 -54.72
C LEU A 102 37.01 6.79 -54.04
N ALA A 103 36.47 7.56 -53.10
CA ALA A 103 37.24 8.48 -52.29
C ALA A 103 36.82 8.46 -50.83
N ARG A 104 37.80 8.65 -49.93
CA ARG A 104 37.59 9.11 -48.56
C ARG A 104 38.00 10.56 -48.45
N TYR A 105 37.09 11.37 -47.93
CA TYR A 105 37.28 12.80 -47.78
C TYR A 105 36.92 13.24 -46.37
N ALA A 106 37.75 14.12 -45.79
CA ALA A 106 37.49 14.80 -44.53
C ALA A 106 37.90 16.27 -44.65
N ALA A 107 36.96 17.17 -44.33
CA ALA A 107 37.21 18.61 -44.39
C ALA A 107 38.17 19.04 -43.27
N ALA A 108 39.02 20.03 -43.53
CA ALA A 108 39.94 20.58 -42.54
C ALA A 108 39.22 21.08 -41.28
N GLN A 109 37.97 21.55 -41.42
CA GLN A 109 37.16 21.99 -40.28
C GLN A 109 36.78 20.83 -39.35
N SER A 110 36.45 19.64 -39.87
CA SER A 110 36.14 18.49 -39.01
C SER A 110 37.42 17.97 -38.35
N LEU A 111 38.54 17.96 -39.07
CA LEU A 111 39.84 17.48 -38.56
C LEU A 111 40.41 18.35 -37.42
N LYS A 112 39.93 19.59 -37.27
CA LYS A 112 40.23 20.48 -36.14
C LYS A 112 39.34 20.23 -34.92
N ASP A 113 38.24 19.51 -35.08
CA ASP A 113 37.31 19.25 -33.98
C ASP A 113 37.88 18.18 -33.04
N GLN A 114 38.25 18.63 -31.84
CA GLN A 114 38.81 17.77 -30.80
C GLN A 114 37.86 16.65 -30.35
N GLU A 115 36.54 16.84 -30.47
CA GLU A 115 35.54 15.81 -30.15
C GLU A 115 35.65 14.61 -31.09
N LEU A 116 36.10 14.85 -32.32
CA LEU A 116 36.17 13.85 -33.37
C LEU A 116 37.58 13.21 -33.50
N ASN A 117 38.60 13.80 -32.88
CA ASN A 117 40.02 13.44 -33.04
C ASN A 117 40.49 12.26 -32.16
N ARG A 118 39.59 11.38 -31.76
CA ARG A 118 39.97 10.14 -31.08
C ARG A 118 40.64 9.17 -32.07
N ALA A 119 41.76 8.55 -31.69
CA ALA A 119 42.58 7.77 -32.63
C ALA A 119 41.93 6.49 -33.21
N ASP A 120 40.93 5.92 -32.54
CA ASP A 120 40.08 4.80 -33.02
C ASP A 120 38.75 5.28 -33.66
N SER A 121 38.56 6.60 -33.80
CA SER A 121 37.40 7.20 -34.45
C SER A 121 37.70 7.55 -35.90
N PHE A 122 36.86 7.06 -36.81
CA PHE A 122 36.98 7.29 -38.25
C PHE A 122 35.73 7.97 -38.85
N SER A 123 34.81 8.45 -38.01
CA SER A 123 33.53 9.04 -38.45
C SER A 123 33.67 10.26 -39.35
N GLN A 124 34.83 10.92 -39.31
CA GLN A 124 35.13 12.10 -40.12
C GLN A 124 35.42 11.78 -41.59
N PHE A 125 35.74 10.52 -41.92
CA PHE A 125 36.17 10.11 -43.26
C PHE A 125 34.97 9.59 -44.09
N GLY A 126 34.25 10.52 -44.73
CA GLY A 126 33.10 10.18 -45.57
C GLY A 126 33.51 9.40 -46.83
N LEU A 127 32.71 8.40 -47.22
CA LEU A 127 32.86 7.65 -48.48
C LEU A 127 32.15 8.38 -49.61
N PHE A 128 32.81 8.50 -50.76
CA PHE A 128 32.26 9.09 -51.97
C PHE A 128 32.53 8.22 -53.18
N GLU A 129 31.55 8.13 -54.08
CA GLU A 129 31.69 7.56 -55.42
C GLU A 129 31.72 8.72 -56.42
N LEU A 130 32.83 8.87 -57.13
CA LEU A 130 33.06 9.99 -58.04
C LEU A 130 32.82 9.58 -59.49
N SER A 131 32.43 10.55 -60.33
CA SER A 131 32.19 10.34 -61.78
C SER A 131 33.44 9.87 -62.52
N ASP A 132 34.59 10.43 -62.15
CA ASP A 132 35.90 10.19 -62.75
C ASP A 132 37.01 10.56 -61.77
N PHE A 133 38.25 10.23 -62.12
CA PHE A 133 39.39 10.42 -61.22
C PHE A 133 39.77 11.90 -60.99
N SER A 134 39.43 12.79 -61.92
CA SER A 134 39.69 14.23 -61.82
C SER A 134 38.62 14.98 -61.03
N SER A 135 37.46 14.36 -60.81
CA SER A 135 36.38 14.92 -60.02
C SER A 135 36.80 15.18 -58.56
N SER A 136 36.27 16.28 -58.03
CA SER A 136 36.42 16.74 -56.65
C SER A 136 35.07 17.10 -56.03
N ASP A 137 33.98 16.51 -56.56
CA ASP A 137 32.63 16.72 -56.08
C ASP A 137 32.31 15.83 -54.88
N PHE A 138 32.57 16.35 -53.67
CA PHE A 138 32.25 15.73 -52.39
C PHE A 138 30.89 16.19 -51.84
N SER A 139 29.94 16.48 -52.71
CA SER A 139 28.56 16.78 -52.32
C SER A 139 27.84 15.54 -51.76
N SER A 140 26.71 15.77 -51.11
CA SER A 140 25.86 14.70 -50.57
C SER A 140 25.31 13.75 -51.63
N GLU A 141 25.28 14.13 -52.91
CA GLU A 141 24.81 13.28 -54.01
C GLU A 141 25.78 12.12 -54.30
N ASN A 142 27.09 12.36 -54.14
CA ASN A 142 28.14 11.37 -54.34
C ASN A 142 28.49 10.61 -53.06
N GLN A 143 27.99 11.05 -51.90
CA GLN A 143 28.23 10.39 -50.63
C GLN A 143 27.58 9.00 -50.61
N ARG A 144 28.27 8.03 -50.01
CA ARG A 144 27.81 6.64 -49.86
C ARG A 144 27.92 6.21 -48.41
N ASP A 145 27.05 5.29 -48.02
CA ASP A 145 27.23 4.58 -46.77
C ASP A 145 28.34 3.56 -46.92
N ASP A 146 29.00 3.29 -45.81
CA ASP A 146 30.09 2.33 -45.68
C ASP A 146 29.71 0.91 -46.14
N LYS A 147 28.43 0.52 -46.03
CA LYS A 147 27.88 -0.74 -46.56
C LYS A 147 27.95 -0.86 -48.08
N TYR A 148 28.06 0.26 -48.81
CA TYR A 148 28.19 0.27 -50.26
C TYR A 148 29.42 -0.52 -50.74
N ILE A 149 30.50 -0.52 -49.96
CA ILE A 149 31.69 -1.34 -50.24
C ILE A 149 31.34 -2.83 -50.21
N ASP A 150 30.58 -3.28 -49.21
CA ASP A 150 30.18 -4.69 -49.09
C ASP A 150 29.24 -5.10 -50.24
N GLU A 151 28.43 -4.18 -50.76
CA GLU A 151 27.60 -4.40 -51.96
C GLU A 151 28.45 -4.52 -53.24
N LEU A 152 29.52 -3.72 -53.37
CA LEU A 152 30.40 -3.69 -54.55
C LEU A 152 31.39 -4.85 -54.62
N PHE A 153 32.01 -5.20 -53.48
CA PHE A 153 33.13 -6.13 -53.41
C PHE A 153 32.78 -7.49 -52.79
N GLY A 154 31.60 -7.62 -52.17
CA GLY A 154 31.08 -8.87 -51.62
C GLY A 154 30.67 -8.76 -50.15
N ARG A 155 29.77 -9.65 -49.72
CA ARG A 155 29.26 -9.68 -48.33
C ARG A 155 30.41 -9.77 -47.33
N ASN A 156 30.35 -8.93 -46.30
CA ASN A 156 31.33 -8.85 -45.21
C ASN A 156 32.78 -8.54 -45.68
N PHE A 157 32.95 -7.93 -46.85
CA PHE A 157 34.26 -7.57 -47.39
C PHE A 157 35.07 -6.72 -46.41
N ARG A 158 34.48 -5.70 -45.81
CA ARG A 158 35.18 -4.79 -44.89
C ARG A 158 35.70 -5.47 -43.63
N GLU A 159 34.93 -6.41 -43.07
CA GLU A 159 35.32 -7.16 -41.88
C GLU A 159 36.42 -8.18 -42.18
N ASN A 160 36.34 -8.77 -43.38
CA ASN A 160 37.23 -9.84 -43.82
C ASN A 160 38.49 -9.35 -44.52
N PHE A 161 38.57 -8.05 -44.88
CA PHE A 161 39.68 -7.45 -45.62
C PHE A 161 41.06 -7.72 -44.99
N GLY A 162 41.20 -7.56 -43.67
CA GLY A 162 42.46 -7.80 -42.96
C GLY A 162 42.82 -9.28 -42.77
N PHE A 163 41.97 -10.21 -43.21
CA PHE A 163 42.26 -11.65 -43.21
C PHE A 163 42.43 -12.21 -44.62
N LEU A 164 41.79 -11.56 -45.61
CA LEU A 164 41.79 -12.01 -47.00
C LEU A 164 42.72 -11.20 -47.88
N ASN A 165 42.75 -9.87 -47.77
CA ASN A 165 43.36 -9.01 -48.78
C ASN A 165 44.59 -8.24 -48.29
N TYR A 166 44.74 -8.04 -46.99
CA TYR A 166 45.87 -7.29 -46.42
C TYR A 166 46.61 -8.05 -45.34
N LEU A 167 47.91 -8.24 -45.54
CA LEU A 167 48.85 -8.72 -44.54
C LEU A 167 49.67 -7.54 -44.01
N GLU A 168 49.40 -7.16 -42.76
CA GLU A 168 50.11 -6.11 -42.03
C GLU A 168 51.58 -6.47 -41.77
N GLN A 169 52.42 -5.45 -41.59
CA GLN A 169 53.83 -5.61 -41.21
C GLN A 169 53.96 -6.34 -39.86
N GLY A 170 54.72 -7.44 -39.86
CA GLY A 170 54.98 -8.27 -38.68
C GLY A 170 54.23 -9.61 -38.72
N GLN A 171 53.98 -10.18 -37.54
CA GLN A 171 53.35 -11.49 -37.41
C GLN A 171 51.82 -11.41 -37.33
N ASN A 172 51.11 -12.25 -38.10
CA ASN A 172 49.65 -12.34 -38.03
C ASN A 172 49.21 -12.78 -36.64
N GLN A 173 48.47 -11.88 -35.96
CA GLN A 173 48.02 -12.10 -34.58
C GLN A 173 47.12 -13.31 -34.42
N LEU A 174 46.47 -13.77 -35.49
CA LEU A 174 45.60 -14.95 -35.47
C LEU A 174 46.33 -16.18 -34.91
N LEU A 175 47.55 -16.46 -35.37
CA LEU A 175 48.30 -17.64 -34.93
C LEU A 175 48.70 -17.58 -33.45
N PHE A 176 48.73 -16.40 -32.85
CA PHE A 176 49.04 -16.18 -31.43
C PHE A 176 47.80 -16.10 -30.54
N THR A 177 46.59 -16.24 -31.09
CA THR A 177 45.37 -16.44 -30.30
C THR A 177 45.25 -17.88 -29.83
N ARG A 178 44.55 -18.09 -28.71
CA ARG A 178 44.30 -19.45 -28.19
C ARG A 178 43.57 -20.29 -29.23
N VAL A 179 43.89 -21.58 -29.30
CA VAL A 179 43.35 -22.53 -30.30
C VAL A 179 41.81 -22.60 -30.34
N ASP A 180 41.14 -22.37 -29.20
CA ASP A 180 39.68 -22.29 -29.09
C ASP A 180 39.10 -20.97 -29.61
N GLN A 181 39.85 -19.87 -29.48
CA GLN A 181 39.45 -18.54 -29.92
C GLN A 181 39.79 -18.24 -31.39
N ARG A 182 40.78 -18.93 -31.97
CA ARG A 182 41.17 -18.77 -33.39
C ARG A 182 39.97 -18.88 -34.33
N ARG A 183 39.09 -19.84 -34.06
CA ARG A 183 37.86 -20.04 -34.82
C ARG A 183 36.92 -18.85 -34.70
N ASP A 184 36.73 -18.33 -33.49
CA ASP A 184 35.82 -17.20 -33.24
C ASP A 184 36.32 -15.93 -33.95
N VAL A 185 37.65 -15.72 -34.01
CA VAL A 185 38.26 -14.63 -34.78
C VAL A 185 38.00 -14.77 -36.28
N LEU A 186 37.88 -16.00 -36.78
CA LEU A 186 37.51 -16.30 -38.18
C LEU A 186 35.98 -16.36 -38.39
N GLY A 187 35.17 -16.16 -37.34
CA GLY A 187 33.70 -16.28 -37.43
C GLY A 187 33.07 -15.34 -38.46
N SER A 188 33.63 -14.14 -38.66
CA SER A 188 33.18 -13.19 -39.69
C SER A 188 33.45 -13.69 -41.11
N LEU A 189 34.50 -14.48 -41.32
CA LEU A 189 34.80 -15.10 -42.61
C LEU A 189 33.82 -16.21 -42.93
N PHE A 190 33.43 -16.96 -41.90
CA PHE A 190 32.51 -18.07 -42.03
C PHE A 190 31.04 -17.63 -42.07
N ASN A 191 30.74 -16.33 -41.95
CA ASN A 191 29.38 -15.80 -41.90
C ASN A 191 28.48 -16.53 -40.86
N ILE A 192 29.06 -17.03 -39.77
CA ILE A 192 28.33 -17.78 -38.73
C ILE A 192 27.66 -16.86 -37.71
N THR A 193 27.83 -15.54 -37.84
CA THR A 193 27.30 -14.52 -36.92
C THR A 193 25.78 -14.58 -36.79
N ASP A 194 25.07 -14.81 -37.89
CA ASP A 194 23.60 -14.89 -37.88
C ASP A 194 23.12 -16.12 -37.10
N ILE A 195 23.80 -17.26 -37.30
CA ILE A 195 23.52 -18.51 -36.59
C ILE A 195 23.83 -18.34 -35.09
N GLN A 196 24.96 -17.72 -34.75
CA GLN A 196 25.35 -17.44 -33.36
C GLN A 196 24.34 -16.53 -32.64
N THR A 197 23.83 -15.52 -33.35
CA THR A 197 22.79 -14.62 -32.82
C THR A 197 21.51 -15.41 -32.55
N GLU A 198 21.08 -16.28 -33.46
CA GLU A 198 19.87 -17.08 -33.26
C GLU A 198 20.03 -18.13 -32.14
N ILE A 199 21.22 -18.71 -31.99
CA ILE A 199 21.56 -19.56 -30.84
C ILE A 199 21.45 -18.78 -29.53
N ALA A 200 21.92 -17.53 -29.49
CA ALA A 200 21.80 -16.66 -28.32
C ALA A 200 20.33 -16.34 -27.99
N ASN A 201 19.51 -16.01 -29.00
CA ASN A 201 18.08 -15.81 -28.86
C ASN A 201 17.40 -17.05 -28.27
N CYS A 202 17.71 -18.25 -28.79
CA CYS A 202 17.18 -19.50 -28.26
C CYS A 202 17.53 -19.70 -26.77
N LYS A 203 18.76 -19.40 -26.37
CA LYS A 203 19.20 -19.47 -24.96
C LYS A 203 18.46 -18.47 -24.06
N GLU A 204 18.10 -17.30 -24.58
CA GLU A 204 17.26 -16.33 -23.86
C GLU A 204 15.83 -16.81 -23.69
N PHE A 205 15.19 -17.29 -24.75
CA PHE A 205 13.84 -17.83 -24.67
C PHE A 205 13.76 -19.04 -23.73
N GLU A 206 14.73 -19.96 -23.80
CA GLU A 206 14.81 -21.10 -22.89
C GLU A 206 14.89 -20.66 -21.42
N ARG A 207 15.75 -19.67 -21.10
CA ARG A 207 15.81 -19.08 -19.75
C ARG A 207 14.47 -18.46 -19.34
N GLY A 208 13.79 -17.78 -20.26
CA GLY A 208 12.45 -17.21 -20.04
C GLY A 208 11.41 -18.28 -19.68
N PHE A 209 11.33 -19.36 -20.45
CA PHE A 209 10.42 -20.47 -20.17
C PHE A 209 10.76 -21.20 -18.87
N VAL A 210 12.05 -21.43 -18.58
CA VAL A 210 12.48 -22.05 -17.33
C VAL A 210 12.08 -21.18 -16.13
N ARG A 211 12.24 -19.86 -16.22
CA ARG A 211 11.80 -18.94 -15.16
C ARG A 211 10.28 -18.98 -14.99
N TYR A 212 9.53 -18.98 -16.08
CA TYR A 212 8.07 -19.07 -16.06
C TYR A 212 7.57 -20.37 -15.40
N LEU A 213 8.18 -21.51 -15.74
CA LEU A 213 7.81 -22.82 -15.19
C LEU A 213 8.25 -23.04 -13.74
N LYS A 214 9.32 -22.36 -13.30
CA LYS A 214 9.86 -22.45 -11.93
C LYS A 214 9.36 -21.32 -11.01
N ASP A 215 8.41 -20.51 -11.45
CA ASP A 215 7.83 -19.46 -10.61
C ASP A 215 7.08 -20.10 -9.42
N SER A 216 7.58 -19.85 -8.20
CA SER A 216 7.04 -20.44 -6.98
C SER A 216 5.59 -20.01 -6.74
N THR A 217 5.24 -18.76 -7.06
CA THR A 217 3.89 -18.24 -6.83
C THR A 217 2.85 -18.97 -7.69
N ARG A 218 3.20 -19.28 -8.94
CA ARG A 218 2.33 -20.06 -9.84
C ARG A 218 2.22 -21.51 -9.41
N GLN A 219 3.32 -22.12 -8.99
CA GLN A 219 3.33 -23.51 -8.51
C GLN A 219 2.50 -23.67 -7.24
N ASP A 220 2.63 -22.73 -6.30
CA ASP A 220 1.83 -22.71 -5.08
C ASP A 220 0.35 -22.48 -5.41
N ARG A 221 0.04 -21.57 -6.34
CA ARG A 221 -1.33 -21.34 -6.80
C ARG A 221 -1.97 -22.57 -7.46
N GLU A 222 -1.21 -23.30 -8.27
CA GLU A 222 -1.67 -24.56 -8.88
C GLU A 222 -1.96 -25.62 -7.81
N ARG A 223 -1.09 -25.75 -6.80
CA ARG A 223 -1.28 -26.67 -5.66
C ARG A 223 -2.50 -26.29 -4.82
N GLU A 224 -2.66 -25.02 -4.51
CA GLU A 224 -3.83 -24.49 -3.77
C GLU A 224 -5.13 -24.80 -4.50
N LEU A 225 -5.21 -24.50 -5.81
CA LEU A 225 -6.40 -24.78 -6.62
C LEU A 225 -6.67 -26.28 -6.73
N THR A 226 -5.63 -27.10 -6.80
CA THR A 226 -5.76 -28.57 -6.82
C THR A 226 -6.35 -29.07 -5.51
N ALA A 227 -5.80 -28.64 -4.37
CA ALA A 227 -6.29 -29.00 -3.04
C ALA A 227 -7.73 -28.50 -2.81
N GLU A 228 -8.04 -27.28 -3.25
CA GLU A 228 -9.40 -26.72 -3.18
C GLU A 228 -10.38 -27.57 -4.02
N CYS A 229 -10.02 -27.93 -5.24
CA CYS A 229 -10.87 -28.77 -6.10
C CYS A 229 -11.11 -30.16 -5.49
N GLU A 230 -10.10 -30.77 -4.87
CA GLU A 230 -10.22 -32.05 -4.19
C GLU A 230 -11.12 -31.96 -2.95
N ALA A 231 -10.93 -30.93 -2.12
CA ALA A 231 -11.77 -30.69 -0.94
C ALA A 231 -13.24 -30.46 -1.32
N LEU A 232 -13.52 -29.67 -2.35
CA LEU A 232 -14.88 -29.40 -2.82
C LEU A 232 -15.55 -30.64 -3.44
N LYS A 233 -14.77 -31.55 -4.08
CA LYS A 233 -15.27 -32.81 -4.65
C LYS A 233 -15.56 -33.87 -3.58
N ALA A 234 -14.81 -33.89 -2.48
CA ALA A 234 -14.95 -34.90 -1.43
C ALA A 234 -16.28 -34.81 -0.67
N ILE A 235 -16.93 -33.64 -0.68
CA ILE A 235 -18.20 -33.42 0.03
C ILE A 235 -19.35 -33.99 -0.83
N ASN A 236 -19.77 -35.22 -0.55
CA ASN A 236 -20.93 -35.83 -1.21
C ASN A 236 -22.23 -35.39 -0.51
N HIS A 237 -23.05 -34.58 -1.19
CA HIS A 237 -24.44 -34.37 -0.81
C HIS A 237 -25.33 -35.03 -1.87
N ALA A 238 -26.16 -35.97 -1.45
CA ALA A 238 -27.14 -36.61 -2.33
C ALA A 238 -28.08 -35.54 -2.94
N ASP A 239 -28.52 -35.79 -4.16
CA ASP A 239 -29.37 -34.89 -4.92
C ASP A 239 -30.72 -34.72 -4.20
N GLN A 240 -30.87 -33.61 -3.49
CA GLN A 240 -32.02 -33.37 -2.61
C GLN A 240 -33.16 -32.68 -3.36
N GLY A 241 -33.51 -33.08 -4.58
CA GLY A 241 -34.70 -32.60 -5.31
C GLY A 241 -34.85 -31.07 -5.36
N ASN A 242 -36.05 -30.56 -5.62
CA ASN A 242 -36.33 -29.12 -5.69
C ASN A 242 -37.26 -28.70 -4.55
N VAL A 243 -36.91 -27.61 -3.85
CA VAL A 243 -37.72 -27.01 -2.77
C VAL A 243 -37.83 -25.52 -3.05
N GLU A 244 -39.05 -24.99 -3.07
CA GLU A 244 -39.27 -23.56 -3.29
C GLU A 244 -38.92 -22.73 -2.05
N TYR A 245 -38.46 -21.49 -2.27
CA TYR A 245 -38.14 -20.57 -1.18
C TYR A 245 -39.42 -20.13 -0.46
N ARG A 246 -39.45 -20.31 0.87
CA ARG A 246 -40.44 -19.73 1.76
C ARG A 246 -39.73 -19.03 2.91
N LYS A 247 -40.12 -17.77 3.17
CA LYS A 247 -39.63 -16.99 4.31
C LYS A 247 -40.30 -17.46 5.59
N LEU A 248 -39.51 -17.75 6.63
CA LEU A 248 -40.00 -18.23 7.92
C LEU A 248 -39.70 -17.27 9.07
N SER A 249 -38.62 -16.49 8.97
CA SER A 249 -38.22 -15.52 9.97
C SER A 249 -38.95 -14.19 9.79
N THR A 250 -39.41 -13.63 10.91
CA THR A 250 -39.97 -12.27 11.00
C THR A 250 -38.99 -11.27 11.60
N ALA A 251 -37.78 -11.70 11.98
CA ALA A 251 -36.78 -10.85 12.61
C ALA A 251 -36.20 -9.79 11.63
N SER A 252 -35.88 -8.62 12.18
CA SER A 252 -35.21 -7.52 11.48
C SER A 252 -33.98 -7.06 12.28
N PRO A 253 -32.75 -7.30 11.80
CA PRO A 253 -32.39 -7.85 10.48
C PRO A 253 -32.66 -9.35 10.33
N GLN A 254 -32.93 -9.78 9.09
CA GLN A 254 -33.24 -11.17 8.76
C GLN A 254 -32.02 -12.09 8.99
N PRO A 255 -32.19 -13.28 9.58
CA PRO A 255 -31.12 -14.26 9.72
C PRO A 255 -30.60 -14.74 8.37
N GLY A 256 -29.29 -14.91 8.24
CA GLY A 256 -28.66 -15.35 6.99
C GLY A 256 -29.16 -16.68 6.46
N TRP A 257 -29.55 -17.61 7.34
CA TRP A 257 -30.13 -18.90 6.95
C TRP A 257 -31.52 -18.77 6.31
N ASP A 258 -32.25 -17.67 6.56
CA ASP A 258 -33.58 -17.44 6.00
C ASP A 258 -33.59 -16.57 4.74
N ALA A 259 -32.44 -16.07 4.29
CA ALA A 259 -32.32 -15.29 3.06
C ALA A 259 -32.70 -16.11 1.81
N GLU A 260 -33.14 -15.43 0.75
CA GLU A 260 -33.42 -16.06 -0.55
C GLU A 260 -32.14 -16.66 -1.17
N ASN A 261 -31.01 -15.96 -1.01
CA ASN A 261 -29.69 -16.46 -1.35
C ASN A 261 -28.77 -16.51 -0.11
N PRO A 262 -28.77 -17.62 0.66
CA PRO A 262 -27.96 -17.75 1.87
C PRO A 262 -26.45 -17.81 1.60
N PHE A 263 -26.04 -18.19 0.39
CA PHE A 263 -24.63 -18.41 0.04
C PHE A 263 -24.22 -17.66 -1.24
N PRO A 264 -23.89 -16.35 -1.13
CA PRO A 264 -23.26 -15.62 -2.24
C PRO A 264 -21.91 -16.23 -2.66
N ALA A 265 -21.17 -16.77 -1.70
CA ALA A 265 -20.00 -17.62 -1.91
C ALA A 265 -20.06 -18.79 -0.93
N TYR A 266 -19.65 -19.98 -1.38
CA TYR A 266 -19.67 -21.17 -0.52
C TYR A 266 -18.67 -21.06 0.64
N SER A 267 -19.14 -21.34 1.85
CA SER A 267 -18.36 -21.47 3.09
C SER A 267 -18.89 -22.64 3.89
N SER A 268 -18.00 -23.55 4.29
CA SER A 268 -18.35 -24.71 5.12
C SER A 268 -18.84 -24.25 6.49
N ASP A 269 -18.12 -23.30 7.11
CA ASP A 269 -18.44 -22.82 8.46
C ASP A 269 -19.83 -22.16 8.51
N LEU A 270 -20.18 -21.37 7.49
CA LEU A 270 -21.51 -20.76 7.40
C LEU A 270 -22.60 -21.81 7.18
N PHE A 271 -22.32 -22.83 6.36
CA PHE A 271 -23.25 -23.93 6.16
C PHE A 271 -23.53 -24.68 7.45
N ASP A 272 -22.49 -25.02 8.21
CA ASP A 272 -22.62 -25.72 9.49
C ASP A 272 -23.36 -24.85 10.53
N GLN A 273 -23.07 -23.55 10.59
CA GLN A 273 -23.79 -22.60 11.46
C GLN A 273 -25.28 -22.50 11.11
N TYR A 274 -25.64 -22.47 9.82
CA TYR A 274 -27.03 -22.40 9.39
C TYR A 274 -27.77 -23.72 9.65
N GLN A 275 -27.13 -24.87 9.40
CA GLN A 275 -27.67 -26.18 9.75
C GLN A 275 -27.93 -26.30 11.25
N GLU A 276 -26.97 -25.85 12.06
CA GLU A 276 -27.08 -25.87 13.52
C GLU A 276 -28.19 -24.95 14.03
N SER A 277 -28.31 -23.74 13.47
CA SER A 277 -29.38 -22.80 13.83
C SER A 277 -30.78 -23.38 13.52
N ILE A 278 -30.95 -24.00 12.35
CA ILE A 278 -32.20 -24.65 11.96
C ILE A 278 -32.46 -25.90 12.81
N ARG A 279 -31.43 -26.68 13.16
CA ARG A 279 -31.54 -27.85 14.06
C ARG A 279 -32.03 -27.44 15.44
N LYS A 280 -31.42 -26.41 16.03
CA LYS A 280 -31.84 -25.87 17.34
C LYS A 280 -33.28 -25.36 17.32
N LEU A 281 -33.72 -24.71 16.25
CA LEU A 281 -35.12 -24.32 16.07
C LEU A 281 -36.05 -25.53 15.96
N HIS A 282 -35.63 -26.58 15.26
CA HIS A 282 -36.38 -27.83 15.15
C HIS A 282 -36.56 -28.54 16.50
N GLU A 283 -35.52 -28.52 17.36
CA GLU A 283 -35.56 -29.08 18.71
C GLU A 283 -36.51 -28.34 19.66
N LEU A 284 -36.77 -27.04 19.41
CA LEU A 284 -37.70 -26.24 20.20
C LEU A 284 -39.16 -26.43 19.77
N LEU A 285 -39.44 -26.91 18.55
CA LEU A 285 -40.82 -27.13 18.07
C LEU A 285 -41.67 -28.09 18.93
N PRO A 286 -41.17 -29.24 19.41
CA PRO A 286 -41.96 -30.10 20.31
C PRO A 286 -42.23 -29.43 21.68
N LEU A 287 -41.40 -28.47 22.08
CA LEU A 287 -41.46 -27.77 23.38
C LEU A 287 -42.28 -26.47 23.34
N LYS A 288 -43.10 -26.24 22.31
CA LYS A 288 -43.92 -25.01 22.16
C LYS A 288 -44.78 -24.70 23.39
N ASN A 289 -45.37 -25.72 24.01
CA ASN A 289 -46.18 -25.55 25.21
C ASN A 289 -45.33 -25.12 26.42
N ALA A 290 -44.14 -25.69 26.60
CA ALA A 290 -43.20 -25.31 27.66
C ALA A 290 -42.71 -23.86 27.48
N VAL A 291 -42.38 -23.45 26.24
CA VAL A 291 -42.04 -22.05 25.91
C VAL A 291 -43.18 -21.11 26.26
N ARG A 292 -44.44 -21.46 25.91
CA ARG A 292 -45.61 -20.63 26.22
C ARG A 292 -45.82 -20.46 27.73
N VAL A 293 -45.67 -21.54 28.50
CA VAL A 293 -45.79 -21.49 29.97
C VAL A 293 -44.69 -20.62 30.58
N ARG A 294 -43.44 -20.76 30.13
CA ARG A 294 -42.31 -19.97 30.64
C ARG A 294 -42.48 -18.48 30.32
N VAL A 295 -42.85 -18.12 29.09
CA VAL A 295 -43.11 -16.72 28.70
C VAL A 295 -44.25 -16.11 29.53
N GLN A 296 -45.33 -16.85 29.77
CA GLN A 296 -46.42 -16.40 30.64
C GLN A 296 -45.97 -16.22 32.10
N ASN A 297 -45.20 -17.15 32.65
CA ASN A 297 -44.64 -17.05 34.00
C ASN A 297 -43.67 -15.85 34.13
N GLU A 298 -42.84 -15.59 33.11
CA GLU A 298 -41.94 -14.44 33.06
C GLU A 298 -42.69 -13.11 32.95
N GLN A 299 -43.78 -13.04 32.18
CA GLN A 299 -44.64 -11.86 32.13
C GLN A 299 -45.29 -11.56 33.49
N ILE A 300 -45.73 -12.59 34.22
CA ILE A 300 -46.27 -12.45 35.58
C ILE A 300 -45.18 -11.88 36.52
N GLU A 301 -43.95 -12.39 36.46
CA GLU A 301 -42.85 -11.85 37.29
C GLU A 301 -42.42 -10.44 36.87
N ALA A 302 -42.46 -10.11 35.58
CA ALA A 302 -42.19 -8.76 35.10
C ALA A 302 -43.26 -7.76 35.58
N ASP A 303 -44.55 -8.11 35.53
CA ASP A 303 -45.64 -7.28 36.05
C ASP A 303 -45.55 -7.10 37.58
N VAL A 304 -45.14 -8.16 38.30
CA VAL A 304 -44.85 -8.09 39.75
C VAL A 304 -43.67 -7.16 40.04
N ALA A 305 -42.57 -7.28 39.30
CA ALA A 305 -41.38 -6.46 39.50
C ALA A 305 -41.62 -4.98 39.19
N GLN A 306 -42.31 -4.68 38.08
CA GLN A 306 -42.64 -3.30 37.69
C GLN A 306 -43.56 -2.60 38.70
N ASN A 307 -44.51 -3.33 39.26
CA ASN A 307 -45.51 -2.76 40.18
C ASN A 307 -45.15 -2.93 41.67
N MET A 308 -43.95 -3.41 42.00
CA MET A 308 -43.56 -3.76 43.38
C MET A 308 -43.72 -2.60 44.38
N THR A 309 -43.37 -1.39 43.96
CA THR A 309 -43.49 -0.19 44.82
C THR A 309 -44.96 0.20 45.04
N SER A 310 -45.79 0.13 43.99
CA SER A 310 -47.23 0.39 44.06
C SER A 310 -47.97 -0.67 44.87
N LEU A 311 -47.56 -1.94 44.80
CA LEU A 311 -48.10 -3.04 45.62
C LEU A 311 -47.79 -2.84 47.11
N ARG A 312 -46.58 -2.36 47.45
CA ARG A 312 -46.21 -2.02 48.83
C ARG A 312 -47.05 -0.86 49.38
N SER A 313 -47.26 0.18 48.58
CA SER A 313 -48.14 1.30 48.95
C SER A 313 -49.59 0.85 49.10
N LEU A 314 -50.08 -0.04 48.22
CA LEU A 314 -51.42 -0.62 48.36
C LEU A 314 -51.56 -1.42 49.66
N ALA A 315 -50.54 -2.21 50.02
CA ALA A 315 -50.48 -2.95 51.30
C ALA A 315 -50.52 -2.05 52.54
N GLN A 316 -50.03 -0.81 52.41
CA GLN A 316 -50.01 0.17 53.48
C GLN A 316 -51.34 0.92 53.64
N PHE A 317 -51.98 1.34 52.54
CA PHE A 317 -53.18 2.19 52.58
C PHE A 317 -54.51 1.42 52.53
N GLY A 318 -54.57 0.29 51.81
CA GLY A 318 -55.79 -0.49 51.63
C GLY A 318 -56.99 0.36 51.18
N THR A 319 -58.07 0.33 51.97
CA THR A 319 -59.31 1.08 51.69
C THR A 319 -59.22 2.59 51.99
N ASP A 320 -58.19 3.03 52.71
CA ASP A 320 -58.03 4.41 53.15
C ASP A 320 -57.37 5.32 52.11
N ILE A 321 -57.02 4.79 50.93
CA ILE A 321 -56.35 5.53 49.86
C ILE A 321 -57.13 6.77 49.38
N LYS A 322 -58.47 6.75 49.51
CA LYS A 322 -59.39 7.83 49.09
C LYS A 322 -59.62 8.91 50.16
N LYS A 323 -58.99 8.81 51.35
CA LYS A 323 -59.24 9.73 52.47
C LYS A 323 -58.37 11.00 52.47
N LEU A 324 -57.48 11.18 51.48
CA LEU A 324 -56.55 12.32 51.43
C LEU A 324 -57.26 13.69 51.42
N ASP A 325 -58.29 13.87 50.58
CA ASP A 325 -59.01 15.15 50.48
C ASP A 325 -59.75 15.53 51.78
N ALA A 326 -60.28 14.52 52.48
CA ALA A 326 -60.94 14.73 53.77
C ALA A 326 -59.94 15.15 54.85
N LEU A 327 -58.76 14.54 54.88
CA LEU A 327 -57.68 14.88 55.82
C LEU A 327 -57.05 16.25 55.52
N ASP A 328 -56.89 16.63 54.25
CA ASP A 328 -56.43 17.96 53.82
C ASP A 328 -57.35 19.07 54.33
N ASN A 329 -58.67 18.85 54.29
CA ASN A 329 -59.64 19.82 54.79
C ASN A 329 -59.55 19.99 56.32
N VAL A 330 -59.45 18.88 57.07
CA VAL A 330 -59.27 18.93 58.53
C VAL A 330 -57.95 19.62 58.90
N ARG A 331 -56.86 19.39 58.14
CA ARG A 331 -55.57 20.05 58.38
C ARG A 331 -55.66 21.57 58.19
N LYS A 332 -56.35 22.04 57.14
CA LYS A 332 -56.56 23.49 56.90
C LYS A 332 -57.31 24.14 58.06
N GLU A 333 -58.32 23.48 58.61
CA GLU A 333 -59.08 23.99 59.77
C GLU A 333 -58.20 24.07 61.03
N LEU A 334 -57.35 23.07 61.27
CA LEU A 334 -56.38 23.09 62.37
C LEU A 334 -55.35 24.24 62.22
N ASP A 335 -54.83 24.48 61.01
CA ASP A 335 -53.88 25.58 60.76
C ASP A 335 -54.54 26.96 60.97
N LEU A 336 -55.84 27.12 60.63
CA LEU A 336 -56.60 28.34 60.90
C LEU A 336 -56.78 28.58 62.41
N LEU A 337 -57.07 27.54 63.18
CA LEU A 337 -57.20 27.63 64.64
C LEU A 337 -55.87 27.94 65.33
N ALA A 338 -54.76 27.38 64.84
CA ALA A 338 -53.42 27.70 65.33
C ALA A 338 -53.06 29.18 65.12
N ASN A 339 -53.41 29.75 63.95
CA ASN A 339 -53.23 31.17 63.66
C ASN A 339 -54.10 32.06 64.58
N ALA A 340 -55.34 31.67 64.84
CA ALA A 340 -56.22 32.39 65.76
C ALA A 340 -55.67 32.44 67.19
N LYS A 341 -55.09 31.34 67.68
CA LYS A 341 -54.43 31.25 68.99
C LYS A 341 -53.23 32.19 69.11
N ALA A 342 -52.42 32.30 68.05
CA ALA A 342 -51.28 33.22 68.00
C ALA A 342 -51.70 34.70 68.08
N VAL A 343 -52.83 35.06 67.46
CA VAL A 343 -53.40 36.44 67.55
C VAL A 343 -53.88 36.73 68.98
N LEU A 344 -54.54 35.77 69.63
CA LEU A 344 -55.07 35.94 70.99
C LEU A 344 -53.98 36.14 72.05
N GLN A 345 -52.79 35.56 71.86
CA GLN A 345 -51.65 35.74 72.77
C GLN A 345 -51.09 37.18 72.81
N ARG A 346 -51.36 38.02 71.80
CA ARG A 346 -50.88 39.41 71.75
C ARG A 346 -51.66 40.38 72.66
N GLY A 347 -52.83 39.97 73.14
CA GLY A 347 -53.62 40.71 74.13
C GLY A 347 -54.38 41.94 73.60
N ALA A 348 -55.28 42.47 74.45
CA ALA A 348 -56.22 43.56 74.12
C ALA A 348 -55.56 44.92 73.85
N THR A 349 -54.33 45.12 74.32
CA THR A 349 -53.56 46.35 74.16
C THR A 349 -53.03 46.55 72.74
N VAL A 350 -52.83 45.49 71.95
CA VAL A 350 -52.15 45.59 70.64
C VAL A 350 -53.01 45.11 69.49
N ILE A 351 -54.07 44.33 69.77
CA ILE A 351 -54.93 43.77 68.74
C ILE A 351 -55.49 44.84 67.78
N THR A 352 -55.34 44.58 66.48
CA THR A 352 -55.88 45.45 65.43
C THR A 352 -57.28 45.01 65.01
N ARG A 353 -58.04 45.94 64.42
CA ARG A 353 -59.40 45.66 63.91
C ARG A 353 -59.42 44.50 62.91
N GLY A 354 -58.44 44.45 61.99
CA GLY A 354 -58.36 43.41 60.98
C GLY A 354 -57.99 42.03 61.53
N GLU A 355 -57.22 41.96 62.62
CA GLU A 355 -56.91 40.72 63.32
C GLU A 355 -58.09 40.23 64.17
N ALA A 356 -58.81 41.14 64.83
CA ALA A 356 -59.99 40.80 65.62
C ALA A 356 -61.11 40.19 64.76
N GLN A 357 -61.36 40.72 63.56
CA GLN A 357 -62.37 40.21 62.62
C GLN A 357 -62.08 38.79 62.09
N ARG A 358 -60.82 38.35 62.13
CA ARG A 358 -60.40 37.02 61.64
C ARG A 358 -60.47 35.94 62.72
N LEU A 359 -60.72 36.31 63.98
CA LEU A 359 -60.87 35.34 65.06
C LEU A 359 -62.21 34.60 64.92
N PRO A 360 -62.23 33.26 64.99
CA PRO A 360 -63.47 32.49 64.96
C PRO A 360 -64.20 32.58 66.31
N GLY A 361 -65.53 32.56 66.29
CA GLY A 361 -66.36 32.50 67.51
C GLY A 361 -66.94 33.82 68.01
N TRP A 362 -66.82 34.92 67.24
CA TRP A 362 -67.60 36.13 67.51
C TRP A 362 -69.06 35.96 67.12
N ASP A 363 -69.97 36.53 67.91
CA ASP A 363 -71.31 36.90 67.41
C ASP A 363 -71.26 38.31 66.78
N ALA A 364 -72.17 38.58 65.84
CA ALA A 364 -72.12 39.81 65.03
C ALA A 364 -72.22 41.10 65.86
N GLU A 365 -72.92 41.06 67.00
CA GLU A 365 -73.07 42.21 67.88
C GLU A 365 -71.84 42.39 68.78
N ARG A 366 -71.27 41.31 69.32
CA ARG A 366 -70.02 41.32 70.10
C ARG A 366 -68.84 41.78 69.27
N LEU A 367 -68.76 41.37 68.00
CA LEU A 367 -67.72 41.87 67.09
C LEU A 367 -67.87 43.37 66.85
N ARG A 368 -69.11 43.87 66.67
CA ARG A 368 -69.36 45.32 66.51
C ARG A 368 -68.96 46.10 67.77
N VAL A 369 -69.37 45.61 68.93
CA VAL A 369 -69.02 46.22 70.23
C VAL A 369 -67.50 46.19 70.45
N PHE A 370 -66.82 45.10 70.08
CA PHE A 370 -65.37 44.99 70.22
C PHE A 370 -64.62 45.89 69.22
N ASP A 371 -65.11 46.05 67.99
CA ASP A 371 -64.60 47.02 67.02
C ASP A 371 -64.75 48.46 67.54
N GLU A 372 -65.89 48.80 68.17
CA GLU A 372 -66.11 50.09 68.82
C GLU A 372 -65.16 50.30 70.01
N GLN A 373 -64.89 49.25 70.80
CA GLN A 373 -63.91 49.30 71.89
C GLN A 373 -62.48 49.50 71.37
N ILE A 374 -62.09 48.87 70.27
CA ILE A 374 -60.79 49.09 69.60
C ILE A 374 -60.67 50.56 69.15
N ALA A 375 -61.71 51.10 68.51
CA ALA A 375 -61.72 52.50 68.06
C ALA A 375 -61.65 53.49 69.24
N ALA A 376 -62.40 53.22 70.32
CA ALA A 376 -62.36 54.03 71.54
C ALA A 376 -60.99 53.97 72.23
N ARG A 377 -60.36 52.78 72.29
CA ARG A 377 -59.00 52.59 72.81
C ARG A 377 -57.99 53.41 72.02
N ASP A 378 -58.05 53.33 70.69
CA ASP A 378 -57.11 54.03 69.81
C ASP A 378 -57.28 55.55 69.89
N SER A 379 -58.53 56.04 70.01
CA SER A 379 -58.82 57.46 70.22
C SER A 379 -58.34 57.96 71.60
N LEU A 380 -58.54 57.17 72.66
CA LEU A 380 -58.05 57.50 74.01
C LEU A 380 -56.51 57.48 74.08
N ARG A 381 -55.85 56.59 73.33
CA ARG A 381 -54.39 56.57 73.18
C ARG A 381 -53.84 57.79 72.43
N GLN A 382 -54.56 58.31 71.44
CA GLN A 382 -54.15 59.51 70.71
C GLN A 382 -54.26 60.79 71.55
N LEU A 383 -55.23 60.87 72.47
CA LEU A 383 -55.49 62.06 73.29
C LEU A 383 -54.53 62.22 74.50
N ASP A 384 -53.88 61.15 74.96
CA ASP A 384 -53.01 61.15 76.15
C ASP A 384 -51.52 60.94 75.78
N GLN A 385 -51.06 61.74 74.80
CA GLN A 385 -49.92 61.43 73.93
C GLN A 385 -48.50 61.63 74.50
N ALA A 386 -48.28 61.65 75.82
CA ALA A 386 -46.89 61.69 76.31
C ALA A 386 -46.59 60.93 77.60
N ASN A 387 -47.50 60.79 78.57
CA ASN A 387 -47.09 60.30 79.90
C ASN A 387 -47.88 59.10 80.47
N ALA A 388 -49.13 58.84 80.06
CA ALA A 388 -49.94 57.78 80.67
C ALA A 388 -49.58 56.37 80.17
N ALA A 389 -49.36 56.20 78.86
CA ALA A 389 -49.02 54.89 78.29
C ALA A 389 -47.62 54.41 78.72
N VAL A 390 -46.65 55.31 78.79
CA VAL A 390 -45.29 55.00 79.26
C VAL A 390 -45.30 54.67 80.77
N ALA A 391 -46.09 55.39 81.57
CA ALA A 391 -46.25 55.09 83.00
C ALA A 391 -46.94 53.73 83.25
N ALA A 392 -47.98 53.39 82.47
CA ALA A 392 -48.67 52.11 82.58
C ALA A 392 -47.77 50.93 82.18
N GLU A 393 -46.99 51.08 81.10
CA GLU A 393 -46.07 50.04 80.63
C GLU A 393 -44.89 49.86 81.60
N LEU A 394 -44.33 50.96 82.14
CA LEU A 394 -43.32 50.91 83.20
C LEU A 394 -43.83 50.23 84.47
N THR A 395 -45.09 50.46 84.83
CA THR A 395 -45.69 49.84 86.02
C THR A 395 -45.90 48.33 85.80
N ARG A 396 -46.37 47.92 84.61
CA ARG A 396 -46.58 46.52 84.25
C ARG A 396 -45.25 45.74 84.20
N LEU A 397 -44.25 46.26 83.48
CA LEU A 397 -42.94 45.62 83.34
C LEU A 397 -42.22 45.52 84.69
N LYS A 398 -42.40 46.51 85.57
CA LYS A 398 -41.85 46.48 86.92
C LYS A 398 -42.52 45.41 87.80
N ALA A 399 -43.84 45.22 87.69
CA ALA A 399 -44.57 44.20 88.43
C ALA A 399 -44.16 42.79 87.98
N GLU A 400 -44.10 42.56 86.66
CA GLU A 400 -43.64 41.27 86.10
C GLU A 400 -42.19 40.96 86.51
N LEU A 401 -41.28 41.95 86.50
CA LEU A 401 -39.88 41.73 86.87
C LEU A 401 -39.70 41.39 88.35
N LEU A 402 -40.53 41.97 89.24
CA LEU A 402 -40.53 41.62 90.65
C LEU A 402 -41.14 40.24 90.90
N GLU A 403 -42.20 39.88 90.18
CA GLU A 403 -42.87 38.58 90.33
C GLU A 403 -41.98 37.43 89.82
N GLU A 404 -41.32 37.61 88.68
CA GLU A 404 -40.38 36.62 88.14
C GLU A 404 -39.09 36.52 88.97
N HIS A 405 -38.57 37.63 89.51
CA HIS A 405 -37.43 37.57 90.43
C HIS A 405 -37.79 36.84 91.74
N ALA A 406 -38.97 37.09 92.30
CA ALA A 406 -39.47 36.40 93.50
C ALA A 406 -39.67 34.89 93.29
N LYS A 407 -40.02 34.46 92.07
CA LYS A 407 -40.12 33.03 91.71
C LYS A 407 -38.76 32.34 91.67
N ILE A 408 -37.68 33.05 91.33
CA ILE A 408 -36.36 32.45 91.08
C ILE A 408 -35.45 32.54 92.33
N TYR A 409 -35.50 33.64 93.11
CA TYR A 409 -34.62 33.86 94.26
C TYR A 409 -35.38 34.39 95.50
N PRO A 410 -35.96 33.51 96.34
CA PRO A 410 -36.82 33.94 97.45
C PRO A 410 -36.09 34.56 98.67
N GLU A 411 -34.79 34.32 98.83
CA GLU A 411 -34.01 34.62 100.06
C GLU A 411 -32.89 35.66 99.85
N ASP A 412 -32.86 36.36 98.71
CA ASP A 412 -31.75 37.25 98.35
C ASP A 412 -31.85 38.63 99.04
N GLN A 413 -30.74 39.10 99.61
CA GLN A 413 -30.65 40.32 100.44
C GLN A 413 -30.01 41.51 99.70
N ALA A 414 -29.92 41.49 98.37
CA ALA A 414 -29.42 42.60 97.54
C ALA A 414 -30.45 43.07 96.50
N CYS A 415 -30.54 44.37 96.22
CA CYS A 415 -31.51 44.90 95.24
C CYS A 415 -31.07 44.63 93.78
N PRO A 416 -31.88 43.97 92.94
CA PRO A 416 -31.50 43.61 91.56
C PRO A 416 -31.40 44.80 90.59
N LEU A 417 -31.78 46.01 91.00
CA LEU A 417 -31.68 47.22 90.17
C LEU A 417 -30.44 48.09 90.48
N CYS A 418 -29.91 48.05 91.71
CA CYS A 418 -28.80 48.93 92.12
C CYS A 418 -27.79 48.32 93.10
N GLY A 419 -28.02 47.12 93.63
CA GLY A 419 -27.04 46.37 94.42
C GLY A 419 -26.84 46.81 95.88
N ALA A 420 -27.70 47.68 96.43
CA ALA A 420 -27.61 48.09 97.85
C ALA A 420 -28.30 47.12 98.82
N ASP A 421 -27.83 47.10 100.07
CA ASP A 421 -28.26 46.23 101.19
C ASP A 421 -29.69 46.58 101.68
N TRP A 422 -30.49 45.55 101.95
CA TRP A 422 -31.95 45.61 102.10
C TRP A 422 -32.48 46.25 103.39
N LYS A 423 -31.65 46.62 104.37
CA LYS A 423 -32.13 47.39 105.54
C LYS A 423 -32.63 48.80 105.21
N ALA A 424 -32.27 49.34 104.04
CA ALA A 424 -32.84 50.59 103.50
C ALA A 424 -34.14 50.37 102.68
N HIS A 425 -34.56 49.11 102.46
CA HIS A 425 -35.66 48.76 101.56
C HIS A 425 -37.04 49.16 102.09
N LEU A 426 -37.29 49.08 103.40
CA LEU A 426 -38.61 49.44 103.94
C LEU A 426 -38.87 50.96 103.85
N ALA A 427 -37.82 51.78 103.99
CA ALA A 427 -37.87 53.22 103.75
C ALA A 427 -38.00 53.56 102.25
N MET A 428 -37.41 52.75 101.37
CA MET A 428 -37.45 52.93 99.92
C MET A 428 -38.78 52.45 99.30
N VAL A 429 -39.36 51.34 99.76
CA VAL A 429 -40.71 50.88 99.35
C VAL A 429 -41.75 51.89 99.80
N GLN A 430 -41.69 52.42 101.02
CA GLN A 430 -42.57 53.51 101.44
C GLN A 430 -42.37 54.79 100.61
N ALA A 431 -41.14 55.13 100.23
CA ALA A 431 -40.87 56.27 99.33
C ALA A 431 -41.35 56.02 97.89
N ILE A 432 -41.35 54.76 97.43
CA ILE A 432 -41.83 54.34 96.11
C ILE A 432 -43.35 54.27 96.08
N GLU A 433 -44.01 53.70 97.10
CA GLU A 433 -45.47 53.70 97.25
C GLU A 433 -46.01 55.13 97.30
N GLY A 434 -45.34 56.00 98.07
CA GLY A 434 -45.66 57.42 98.16
C GLY A 434 -45.48 58.16 96.83
N ARG A 435 -44.46 57.82 96.03
CA ARG A 435 -44.28 58.37 94.67
C ARG A 435 -45.24 57.77 93.65
N SER A 436 -45.57 56.48 93.73
CA SER A 436 -46.56 55.84 92.85
C SER A 436 -47.97 56.38 93.07
N GLN A 437 -48.37 56.64 94.33
CA GLN A 437 -49.62 57.35 94.62
C GLN A 437 -49.59 58.81 94.17
N ALA A 438 -48.43 59.49 94.23
CA ALA A 438 -48.29 60.81 93.64
C ALA A 438 -48.46 60.78 92.10
N VAL A 439 -47.88 59.79 91.40
CA VAL A 439 -48.02 59.61 89.94
C VAL A 439 -49.45 59.19 89.55
N ALA A 440 -50.11 58.33 90.32
CA ALA A 440 -51.53 57.95 90.13
C ALA A 440 -52.49 59.15 90.28
N ASN A 441 -52.15 60.12 91.14
CA ASN A 441 -52.88 61.37 91.28
C ASN A 441 -52.51 62.42 90.21
N THR A 442 -51.53 62.14 89.34
CA THR A 442 -51.12 62.98 88.20
C THR A 442 -51.74 62.53 86.87
N LEU A 443 -52.46 61.39 86.84
CA LEU A 443 -53.11 60.87 85.64
C LEU A 443 -54.39 61.65 85.29
N SER A 444 -54.53 62.01 84.01
CA SER A 444 -55.73 62.66 83.47
C SER A 444 -56.95 61.71 83.54
N VAL A 445 -58.17 62.27 83.50
CA VAL A 445 -59.43 61.48 83.46
C VAL A 445 -59.41 60.43 82.33
N ASN A 446 -58.71 60.73 81.23
CA ASN A 446 -58.60 59.86 80.06
C ASN A 446 -57.72 58.61 80.33
N GLY A 447 -56.67 58.74 81.13
CA GLY A 447 -55.80 57.62 81.49
C GLY A 447 -56.50 56.54 82.32
N LYS A 448 -57.41 56.93 83.22
CA LYS A 448 -58.25 55.99 83.99
C LYS A 448 -59.25 55.26 83.10
N ALA A 449 -59.87 55.96 82.15
CA ALA A 449 -60.80 55.37 81.19
C ALA A 449 -60.13 54.34 80.26
N LEU A 450 -58.87 54.57 79.87
CA LEU A 450 -58.11 53.66 79.00
C LEU A 450 -57.82 52.31 79.68
N VAL A 451 -57.48 52.31 80.97
CA VAL A 451 -57.20 51.08 81.73
C VAL A 451 -58.48 50.25 81.86
N GLU A 452 -59.60 50.86 82.21
CA GLU A 452 -60.88 50.15 82.37
C GLU A 452 -61.39 49.55 81.05
N LEU A 453 -61.23 50.27 79.94
CA LEU A 453 -61.56 49.77 78.59
C LEU A 453 -60.69 48.56 78.20
N THR A 454 -59.38 48.61 78.51
CA THR A 454 -58.44 47.54 78.20
C THR A 454 -58.75 46.25 78.98
N THR A 455 -59.21 46.36 80.23
CA THR A 455 -59.63 45.22 81.04
C THR A 455 -60.86 44.52 80.43
N ARG A 456 -61.89 45.29 80.04
CA ARG A 456 -63.10 44.74 79.39
C ARG A 456 -62.78 44.04 78.07
N MET A 457 -61.88 44.62 77.28
CA MET A 457 -61.42 44.00 76.03
C MET A 457 -60.66 42.68 76.29
N THR A 458 -59.92 42.58 77.39
CA THR A 458 -59.17 41.36 77.75
C THR A 458 -60.10 40.22 78.17
N GLU A 459 -61.19 40.52 78.87
CA GLU A 459 -62.23 39.54 79.21
C GLU A 459 -62.92 38.98 77.96
N ALA A 460 -63.24 39.84 76.99
CA ALA A 460 -63.85 39.41 75.72
C ALA A 460 -62.95 38.46 74.91
N LEU A 461 -61.64 38.74 74.84
CA LEU A 461 -60.68 37.87 74.15
C LEU A 461 -60.47 36.53 74.85
N THR A 462 -60.58 36.49 76.17
CA THR A 462 -60.43 35.25 76.97
C THR A 462 -61.56 34.24 76.67
N SER A 463 -62.80 34.73 76.47
CA SER A 463 -63.93 33.89 76.04
C SER A 463 -63.67 33.24 74.68
N ILE A 464 -63.01 33.94 73.75
CA ILE A 464 -62.71 33.43 72.40
C ILE A 464 -61.54 32.46 72.44
N ALA A 465 -60.52 32.73 73.25
CA ALA A 465 -59.42 31.79 73.47
C ALA A 465 -59.90 30.41 73.96
N THR A 466 -60.90 30.42 74.83
CA THR A 466 -61.53 29.18 75.31
C THR A 466 -62.27 28.43 74.19
N HIS A 467 -62.98 29.15 73.32
CA HIS A 467 -63.68 28.55 72.16
C HIS A 467 -62.70 27.95 71.14
N VAL A 468 -61.63 28.67 70.79
CA VAL A 468 -60.59 28.21 69.85
C VAL A 468 -59.90 26.94 70.36
N SER A 469 -59.52 26.89 71.65
CA SER A 469 -58.87 25.70 72.23
C SER A 469 -59.81 24.48 72.31
N THR A 470 -61.12 24.69 72.47
CA THR A 470 -62.11 23.60 72.47
C THR A 470 -62.31 23.01 71.08
N GLN A 471 -62.36 23.85 70.04
CA GLN A 471 -62.47 23.39 68.65
C GLN A 471 -61.20 22.67 68.17
N GLU A 472 -60.02 23.16 68.56
CA GLU A 472 -58.72 22.53 68.26
C GLU A 472 -58.66 21.10 68.82
N SER A 473 -59.05 20.91 70.09
CA SER A 473 -59.07 19.59 70.75
C SER A 473 -60.04 18.59 70.11
N LEU A 474 -61.14 19.08 69.51
CA LEU A 474 -62.16 18.23 68.91
C LEU A 474 -61.71 17.74 67.54
N LEU A 475 -61.16 18.64 66.71
CA LEU A 475 -60.60 18.33 65.40
C LEU A 475 -59.31 17.49 65.49
N SER A 476 -58.45 17.74 66.49
CA SER A 476 -57.23 16.96 66.68
C SER A 476 -57.51 15.50 67.07
N SER A 477 -58.64 15.21 67.72
CA SER A 477 -59.01 13.84 68.12
C SER A 477 -59.39 12.93 66.94
N GLY A 478 -59.85 13.50 65.82
CA GLY A 478 -60.24 12.77 64.61
C GLY A 478 -59.19 12.78 63.49
N TYR A 479 -58.06 13.49 63.67
CA TYR A 479 -57.04 13.68 62.65
C TYR A 479 -55.89 12.66 62.80
N ASN A 480 -55.73 11.77 61.82
CA ASN A 480 -54.60 10.84 61.78
C ASN A 480 -53.44 11.43 60.97
N GLU A 481 -52.48 12.03 61.68
CA GLU A 481 -51.31 12.67 61.09
C GLU A 481 -50.39 11.70 60.33
N ALA A 482 -50.26 10.46 60.82
CA ALA A 482 -49.42 9.45 60.18
C ALA A 482 -49.99 9.00 58.83
N LEU A 483 -51.32 8.81 58.75
CA LEU A 483 -52.02 8.50 57.50
C LEU A 483 -51.93 9.67 56.51
N HIS A 484 -52.16 10.90 56.96
CA HIS A 484 -52.10 12.09 56.12
C HIS A 484 -50.70 12.31 55.54
N THR A 485 -49.66 12.17 56.36
CA THR A 485 -48.27 12.31 55.93
C THR A 485 -47.89 11.24 54.90
N ALA A 486 -48.30 9.99 55.13
CA ALA A 486 -48.01 8.88 54.23
C ALA A 486 -48.75 9.01 52.88
N LEU A 487 -50.03 9.39 52.87
CA LEU A 487 -50.79 9.64 51.63
C LEU A 487 -50.26 10.86 50.87
N THR A 488 -49.87 11.93 51.56
CA THR A 488 -49.31 13.14 50.94
C THR A 488 -47.99 12.85 50.23
N ARG A 489 -47.12 12.02 50.82
CA ARG A 489 -45.85 11.60 50.22
C ARG A 489 -46.07 10.85 48.89
N GLU A 490 -47.17 10.12 48.77
CA GLU A 490 -47.49 9.28 47.62
C GLU A 490 -48.50 9.90 46.65
N ARG A 491 -48.87 11.18 46.84
CA ARG A 491 -49.93 11.89 46.11
C ARG A 491 -49.91 11.71 44.58
N VAL A 492 -48.73 11.71 43.98
CA VAL A 492 -48.56 11.57 42.52
C VAL A 492 -48.88 10.16 42.02
N ARG A 493 -48.62 9.13 42.85
CA ARG A 493 -48.79 7.72 42.48
C ARG A 493 -50.16 7.15 42.86
N LEU A 494 -50.95 7.87 43.67
CA LEU A 494 -52.29 7.42 44.09
C LEU A 494 -53.18 6.96 42.93
N PRO A 495 -53.29 7.66 41.78
CA PRO A 495 -54.12 7.20 40.66
C PRO A 495 -53.68 5.85 40.07
N VAL A 496 -52.36 5.61 40.00
CA VAL A 496 -51.78 4.35 39.50
C VAL A 496 -52.03 3.22 40.50
N ILE A 497 -51.93 3.51 41.80
CA ILE A 497 -52.20 2.55 42.87
C ILE A 497 -53.70 2.19 42.92
N GLU A 498 -54.59 3.16 42.70
CA GLU A 498 -56.03 2.94 42.60
C GLU A 498 -56.41 2.06 41.40
N GLN A 499 -55.88 2.36 40.20
CA GLN A 499 -56.07 1.52 39.03
C GLN A 499 -55.55 0.09 39.23
N LEU A 500 -54.41 -0.05 39.91
CA LEU A 500 -53.85 -1.35 40.25
C LEU A 500 -54.72 -2.11 41.27
N ALA A 501 -55.29 -1.42 42.26
CA ALA A 501 -56.23 -2.00 43.21
C ALA A 501 -57.53 -2.47 42.53
N GLU A 502 -58.09 -1.67 41.61
CA GLU A 502 -59.26 -2.05 40.81
C GLU A 502 -58.99 -3.25 39.90
N ARG A 503 -57.81 -3.28 39.24
CA ARG A 503 -57.35 -4.42 38.43
C ARG A 503 -57.21 -5.69 39.27
N LEU A 504 -56.67 -5.58 40.48
CA LEU A 504 -56.54 -6.70 41.41
C LEU A 504 -57.91 -7.22 41.90
N LEU A 505 -58.83 -6.32 42.23
CA LEU A 505 -60.23 -6.63 42.58
C LEU A 505 -60.94 -7.40 41.44
N GLY A 506 -60.78 -6.95 40.20
CA GLY A 506 -61.31 -7.63 39.02
C GLY A 506 -60.74 -9.04 38.80
N THR A 507 -59.60 -9.35 39.41
CA THR A 507 -58.96 -10.67 39.35
C THR A 507 -59.15 -11.54 40.61
N GLY A 508 -59.97 -11.10 41.56
CA GLY A 508 -60.36 -11.88 42.75
C GLY A 508 -59.49 -11.64 44.00
N THR A 509 -58.51 -10.74 43.96
CA THR A 509 -57.65 -10.40 45.11
C THR A 509 -58.13 -9.10 45.77
N SER A 510 -58.50 -9.13 47.05
CA SER A 510 -59.07 -7.97 47.76
C SER A 510 -58.12 -7.41 48.83
N ALA A 511 -57.81 -6.11 48.74
CA ALA A 511 -57.06 -5.35 49.74
C ALA A 511 -58.02 -4.57 50.67
N SER A 512 -58.81 -5.28 51.47
CA SER A 512 -59.91 -4.73 52.29
C SER A 512 -59.50 -4.27 53.70
N TYR A 513 -58.21 -4.01 53.92
CA TYR A 513 -57.67 -3.59 55.21
C TYR A 513 -57.62 -2.06 55.37
N ALA A 514 -57.57 -1.60 56.62
CA ALA A 514 -57.33 -0.19 56.98
C ALA A 514 -55.83 0.11 57.08
N PHE A 515 -55.48 1.40 57.08
CA PHE A 515 -54.10 1.89 57.16
C PHE A 515 -53.36 1.35 58.39
N THR A 516 -52.11 0.95 58.18
CA THR A 516 -51.17 0.61 59.25
C THR A 516 -49.85 1.34 59.05
N ALA A 517 -49.28 1.83 60.15
CA ALA A 517 -47.93 2.39 60.17
C ALA A 517 -46.87 1.33 60.50
N ASN A 518 -47.28 0.09 60.84
CA ASN A 518 -46.36 -0.98 61.21
C ASN A 518 -45.77 -1.66 59.96
N ALA A 519 -44.45 -1.56 59.80
CA ALA A 519 -43.73 -2.11 58.65
C ALA A 519 -43.86 -3.64 58.52
N GLU A 520 -43.87 -4.39 59.63
CA GLU A 520 -43.97 -5.86 59.61
C GLU A 520 -45.34 -6.34 59.09
N GLU A 521 -46.39 -5.59 59.42
CA GLU A 521 -47.75 -5.87 58.96
C GLU A 521 -47.91 -5.54 57.47
N VAL A 522 -47.30 -4.43 57.00
CA VAL A 522 -47.24 -4.09 55.57
C VAL A 522 -46.49 -5.16 54.78
N ASP A 523 -45.38 -5.67 55.31
CA ASP A 523 -44.61 -6.73 54.65
C ASP A 523 -45.40 -8.04 54.56
N THR A 524 -46.14 -8.40 55.62
CA THR A 524 -47.01 -9.58 55.61
C THR A 524 -48.11 -9.44 54.56
N ARG A 525 -48.81 -8.29 54.53
CA ARG A 525 -49.85 -8.00 53.53
C ARG A 525 -49.30 -7.99 52.11
N LEU A 526 -48.08 -7.49 51.91
CA LEU A 526 -47.39 -7.52 50.61
C LEU A 526 -47.09 -8.95 50.18
N GLN A 527 -46.63 -9.82 51.08
CA GLN A 527 -46.40 -11.24 50.78
C GLN A 527 -47.69 -11.96 50.39
N ASP A 528 -48.82 -11.66 51.02
CA ASP A 528 -50.11 -12.24 50.65
C ASP A 528 -50.55 -11.82 49.23
N LEU A 529 -50.37 -10.54 48.88
CA LEU A 529 -50.63 -10.03 47.53
C LEU A 529 -49.71 -10.68 46.49
N LEU A 530 -48.41 -10.82 46.80
CA LEU A 530 -47.44 -11.48 45.93
C LEU A 530 -47.77 -12.96 45.75
N THR A 531 -48.19 -13.64 46.80
CA THR A 531 -48.60 -15.06 46.76
C THR A 531 -49.85 -15.24 45.89
N SER A 532 -50.81 -14.33 45.98
CA SER A 532 -52.01 -14.34 45.12
C SER A 532 -51.72 -14.03 43.65
N MET A 533 -50.72 -13.21 43.34
CA MET A 533 -50.30 -12.97 41.95
C MET A 533 -49.54 -14.17 41.39
N ARG A 534 -48.67 -14.77 42.21
CA ARG A 534 -47.82 -15.91 41.84
C ARG A 534 -48.56 -17.25 41.81
N SER A 535 -49.70 -17.38 42.49
CA SER A 535 -50.54 -18.59 42.43
C SER A 535 -51.16 -18.85 41.05
N LYS A 536 -51.16 -17.86 40.16
CA LYS A 536 -51.55 -17.99 38.75
C LYS A 536 -50.47 -18.61 37.86
N ARG A 537 -49.27 -18.87 38.41
CA ARG A 537 -48.20 -19.55 37.70
C ARG A 537 -48.60 -20.98 37.38
N THR A 538 -48.32 -21.40 36.16
CA THR A 538 -48.50 -22.80 35.76
C THR A 538 -47.20 -23.56 36.04
N ALA A 539 -47.31 -24.77 36.58
CA ALA A 539 -46.15 -25.60 36.90
C ALA A 539 -45.38 -25.97 35.61
N GLU A 540 -44.08 -25.69 35.62
CA GLU A 540 -43.19 -26.03 34.50
C GLU A 540 -42.85 -27.51 34.55
N THR A 541 -43.34 -28.27 33.57
CA THR A 541 -43.25 -29.74 33.52
C THR A 541 -42.09 -30.24 32.67
N GLU A 542 -41.52 -29.39 31.81
CA GLU A 542 -40.43 -29.73 30.87
C GLU A 542 -39.32 -28.67 30.94
N SER A 543 -38.05 -29.10 30.91
CA SER A 543 -36.90 -28.19 30.93
C SER A 543 -36.55 -27.69 29.53
N LEU A 544 -36.42 -26.37 29.37
CA LEU A 544 -35.99 -25.72 28.13
C LEU A 544 -34.45 -25.63 28.07
N PRO A 545 -33.83 -25.74 26.88
CA PRO A 545 -32.38 -25.52 26.71
C PRO A 545 -31.99 -24.08 27.08
N GLU A 546 -30.84 -23.85 27.73
CA GLU A 546 -30.44 -22.51 28.22
C GLU A 546 -30.49 -21.39 27.16
N ASP A 547 -30.17 -21.72 25.91
CA ASP A 547 -30.11 -20.79 24.79
C ASP A 547 -31.46 -20.50 24.09
N TRP A 548 -32.58 -21.09 24.55
CA TRP A 548 -33.88 -21.05 23.85
C TRP A 548 -34.33 -19.63 23.51
N GLN A 549 -34.17 -18.70 24.45
CA GLN A 549 -34.61 -17.31 24.28
C GLN A 549 -33.79 -16.61 23.20
N ARG A 550 -32.46 -16.76 23.21
CA ARG A 550 -31.55 -16.17 22.21
C ARG A 550 -31.86 -16.67 20.80
N ILE A 551 -32.17 -17.97 20.67
CA ILE A 551 -32.51 -18.60 19.40
C ILE A 551 -33.82 -18.02 18.84
N LEU A 552 -34.84 -17.85 19.69
CA LEU A 552 -36.13 -17.30 19.28
C LEU A 552 -36.05 -15.80 18.95
N THR A 553 -35.44 -14.99 19.82
CA THR A 553 -35.28 -13.54 19.58
C THR A 553 -34.38 -13.24 18.39
N GLY A 554 -33.43 -14.13 18.09
CA GLY A 554 -32.58 -14.02 16.91
C GLY A 554 -33.27 -14.45 15.61
N SER A 555 -34.36 -15.23 15.70
CA SER A 555 -35.04 -15.83 14.54
C SER A 555 -36.41 -15.23 14.25
N PHE A 556 -37.08 -14.63 15.22
CA PHE A 556 -38.41 -14.04 15.09
C PHE A 556 -38.48 -12.68 15.77
N GLY A 557 -39.30 -11.78 15.22
CA GLY A 557 -39.57 -10.47 15.82
C GLY A 557 -40.47 -10.56 17.04
N ASP A 558 -41.45 -11.46 17.00
CA ASP A 558 -42.32 -11.81 18.13
C ASP A 558 -42.26 -13.33 18.39
N VAL A 559 -42.28 -13.73 19.66
CA VAL A 559 -42.39 -15.13 20.08
C VAL A 559 -43.71 -15.75 19.58
N GLN A 560 -44.75 -14.94 19.33
CA GLN A 560 -45.99 -15.42 18.72
C GLN A 560 -45.79 -16.02 17.33
N ASP A 561 -44.87 -15.47 16.53
CA ASP A 561 -44.58 -15.95 15.18
C ASP A 561 -43.99 -17.36 15.17
N PHE A 562 -43.24 -17.72 16.22
CA PHE A 562 -42.69 -19.06 16.40
C PHE A 562 -43.79 -20.12 16.55
N TYR A 563 -44.94 -19.78 17.16
CA TYR A 563 -46.03 -20.75 17.33
C TYR A 563 -46.68 -21.14 15.99
N LEU A 564 -46.61 -20.27 14.99
CA LEU A 564 -47.15 -20.49 13.64
C LEU A 564 -46.25 -21.37 12.76
N VAL A 565 -45.00 -21.63 13.17
CA VAL A 565 -44.03 -22.40 12.37
C VAL A 565 -44.33 -23.90 12.44
N GLU A 566 -44.49 -24.54 11.29
CA GLU A 566 -44.72 -25.98 11.17
C GLU A 566 -43.40 -26.77 11.10
N GLN A 567 -43.42 -28.04 11.55
CA GLN A 567 -42.25 -28.92 11.50
C GLN A 567 -41.77 -29.17 10.07
N GLN A 568 -42.71 -29.33 9.14
CA GLN A 568 -42.42 -29.52 7.73
C GLN A 568 -41.73 -28.29 7.12
N ALA A 569 -42.13 -27.08 7.51
CA ALA A 569 -41.53 -25.85 7.00
C ALA A 569 -40.04 -25.71 7.36
N LEU A 570 -39.63 -26.08 8.59
CA LEU A 570 -38.21 -26.09 8.96
C LEU A 570 -37.43 -27.21 8.26
N ALA A 571 -38.05 -28.38 8.04
CA ALA A 571 -37.43 -29.47 7.29
C ALA A 571 -37.18 -29.08 5.83
N ASP A 572 -38.17 -28.46 5.18
CA ASP A 572 -38.05 -27.92 3.83
C ASP A 572 -37.00 -26.81 3.76
N LYS A 573 -36.95 -25.92 4.77
CA LYS A 573 -35.91 -24.89 4.84
C LYS A 573 -34.50 -25.47 4.99
N ARG A 574 -34.32 -26.49 5.83
CA ARG A 574 -33.04 -27.20 5.99
C ARG A 574 -32.57 -27.79 4.66
N ARG A 575 -33.50 -28.37 3.90
CA ARG A 575 -33.25 -28.91 2.56
C ARG A 575 -32.92 -27.81 1.55
N TYR A 576 -33.63 -26.68 1.57
CA TYR A 576 -33.36 -25.51 0.75
C TYR A 576 -31.95 -24.95 0.96
N VAL A 577 -31.51 -24.81 2.22
CA VAL A 577 -30.16 -24.35 2.57
C VAL A 577 -29.10 -25.33 2.04
N SER A 578 -29.32 -26.65 2.15
CA SER A 578 -28.44 -27.67 1.56
C SER A 578 -28.34 -27.57 0.03
N ILE A 579 -29.46 -27.36 -0.66
CA ILE A 579 -29.48 -27.18 -2.12
C ILE A 579 -28.68 -25.93 -2.51
N LYS A 580 -28.94 -24.78 -1.88
CA LYS A 580 -28.24 -23.52 -2.18
C LYS A 580 -26.74 -23.60 -1.87
N ALA A 581 -26.36 -24.30 -0.79
CA ALA A 581 -24.95 -24.57 -0.49
C ALA A 581 -24.30 -25.40 -1.60
N ASN A 582 -24.97 -26.44 -2.09
CA ASN A 582 -24.48 -27.26 -3.21
C ASN A 582 -24.36 -26.47 -4.52
N GLU A 583 -25.34 -25.64 -4.86
CA GLU A 583 -25.28 -24.75 -6.04
C GLU A 583 -24.07 -23.82 -5.97
N ALA A 584 -23.90 -23.11 -4.85
CA ALA A 584 -22.76 -22.21 -4.64
C ALA A 584 -21.42 -22.94 -4.66
N ARG A 585 -21.36 -24.15 -4.09
CA ARG A 585 -20.18 -25.02 -4.12
C ARG A 585 -19.84 -25.49 -5.53
N ASN A 586 -20.83 -25.95 -6.30
CA ASN A 586 -20.64 -26.39 -7.68
C ASN A 586 -20.17 -25.23 -8.57
N ALA A 587 -20.74 -24.04 -8.40
CA ALA A 587 -20.27 -22.83 -9.09
C ALA A 587 -18.82 -22.47 -8.73
N ARG A 588 -18.44 -22.56 -7.45
CA ARG A 588 -17.05 -22.35 -7.01
C ARG A 588 -16.11 -23.42 -7.57
N LEU A 589 -16.50 -24.68 -7.53
CA LEU A 589 -15.73 -25.80 -8.09
C LEU A 589 -15.52 -25.64 -9.59
N GLN A 590 -16.55 -25.25 -10.35
CA GLN A 590 -16.42 -24.98 -11.79
C GLN A 590 -15.39 -23.87 -12.05
N LYS A 591 -15.48 -22.73 -11.35
CA LYS A 591 -14.53 -21.63 -11.48
C LYS A 591 -13.09 -22.04 -11.13
N SER A 592 -12.91 -22.80 -10.05
CA SER A 592 -11.58 -23.29 -9.66
C SER A 592 -11.04 -24.31 -10.66
N LEU A 593 -11.88 -25.19 -11.22
CA LEU A 593 -11.49 -26.15 -12.27
C LEU A 593 -11.11 -25.46 -13.58
N GLU A 594 -11.84 -24.42 -13.99
CA GLU A 594 -11.51 -23.61 -15.17
C GLU A 594 -10.15 -22.91 -14.99
N SER A 595 -9.93 -22.29 -13.83
CA SER A 595 -8.67 -21.63 -13.48
C SER A 595 -7.51 -22.63 -13.44
N LEU A 596 -7.72 -23.82 -12.85
CA LEU A 596 -6.73 -24.89 -12.81
C LEU A 596 -6.38 -25.38 -14.22
N LYS A 597 -7.39 -25.65 -15.05
CA LYS A 597 -7.19 -26.07 -16.44
C LYS A 597 -6.42 -25.03 -17.24
N GLN A 598 -6.71 -23.74 -17.03
CA GLN A 598 -6.00 -22.66 -17.68
C GLN A 598 -4.51 -22.70 -17.32
N ILE A 599 -4.16 -22.71 -16.02
CA ILE A 599 -2.77 -22.76 -15.56
C ILE A 599 -2.05 -24.00 -16.10
N GLN A 600 -2.68 -25.18 -16.03
CA GLN A 600 -2.11 -26.43 -16.54
C GLN A 600 -1.89 -26.37 -18.06
N SER A 601 -2.84 -25.81 -18.81
CA SER A 601 -2.73 -25.66 -20.25
C SER A 601 -1.57 -24.72 -20.63
N GLU A 602 -1.43 -23.60 -19.93
CA GLU A 602 -0.34 -22.63 -20.10
C GLU A 602 1.02 -23.27 -19.76
N ASN A 603 1.12 -23.98 -18.63
CA ASN A 603 2.34 -24.69 -18.23
C ASN A 603 2.73 -25.76 -19.27
N SER A 604 1.76 -26.51 -19.77
CA SER A 604 1.99 -27.51 -20.83
C SER A 604 2.43 -26.86 -22.15
N ALA A 605 1.88 -25.70 -22.50
CA ALA A 605 2.25 -24.94 -23.69
C ALA A 605 3.67 -24.38 -23.59
N ALA A 606 4.02 -23.80 -22.43
CA ALA A 606 5.35 -23.32 -22.13
C ALA A 606 6.39 -24.45 -22.17
N ALA A 607 6.08 -25.63 -21.61
CA ALA A 607 6.96 -26.80 -21.68
C ALA A 607 7.17 -27.27 -23.13
N ARG A 608 6.10 -27.34 -23.94
CA ARG A 608 6.20 -27.69 -25.37
C ARG A 608 7.02 -26.66 -26.16
N ALA A 609 6.83 -25.37 -25.89
CA ALA A 609 7.57 -24.30 -26.53
C ALA A 609 9.06 -24.36 -26.16
N SER A 610 9.37 -24.52 -24.87
CA SER A 610 10.74 -24.68 -24.38
C SER A 610 11.45 -25.86 -25.04
N GLU A 611 10.76 -26.99 -25.24
CA GLU A 611 11.33 -28.15 -25.91
C GLU A 611 11.61 -27.87 -27.40
N LYS A 612 10.71 -27.17 -28.09
CA LYS A 612 10.93 -26.78 -29.50
C LYS A 612 12.14 -25.84 -29.64
N VAL A 613 12.26 -24.84 -28.77
CA VAL A 613 13.41 -23.92 -28.76
C VAL A 613 14.70 -24.69 -28.47
N ARG A 614 14.68 -25.61 -27.50
CA ARG A 614 15.85 -26.45 -27.19
C ARG A 614 16.29 -27.30 -28.38
N ARG A 615 15.34 -27.89 -29.13
CA ARG A 615 15.65 -28.62 -30.36
C ARG A 615 16.25 -27.72 -31.43
N LEU A 616 15.63 -26.56 -31.69
CA LEU A 616 16.14 -25.58 -32.64
C LEU A 616 17.58 -25.17 -32.30
N ARG A 617 17.84 -24.82 -31.05
CA ARG A 617 19.18 -24.48 -30.55
C ARG A 617 20.20 -25.57 -30.85
N ASN A 618 19.87 -26.82 -30.53
CA ASN A 618 20.77 -27.95 -30.76
C ASN A 618 21.04 -28.16 -32.27
N THR A 619 20.01 -28.03 -33.12
CA THR A 619 20.18 -28.09 -34.57
C THR A 619 21.04 -26.96 -35.11
N LEU A 620 20.86 -25.73 -34.62
CA LEU A 620 21.69 -24.59 -35.01
C LEU A 620 23.15 -24.77 -34.57
N GLU A 621 23.39 -25.26 -33.36
CA GLU A 621 24.75 -25.58 -32.87
C GLU A 621 25.42 -26.70 -33.67
N GLU A 622 24.65 -27.66 -34.19
CA GLU A 622 25.15 -28.71 -35.08
C GLU A 622 25.49 -28.15 -36.46
N VAL A 623 24.60 -27.35 -37.05
CA VAL A 623 24.83 -26.67 -38.34
C VAL A 623 26.05 -25.76 -38.28
N GLU A 624 26.22 -24.97 -37.20
CA GLU A 624 27.40 -24.13 -37.01
C GLU A 624 28.70 -24.94 -37.07
N ARG A 625 28.74 -26.08 -36.37
CA ARG A 625 29.92 -26.97 -36.34
C ARG A 625 30.20 -27.58 -37.70
N THR A 626 29.17 -28.16 -38.34
CA THR A 626 29.32 -28.80 -39.66
C THR A 626 29.76 -27.78 -40.71
N TYR A 627 29.20 -26.58 -40.69
CA TYR A 627 29.58 -25.52 -41.62
C TYR A 627 31.03 -25.06 -41.41
N ALA A 628 31.44 -24.84 -40.15
CA ALA A 628 32.82 -24.47 -39.84
C ALA A 628 33.81 -25.55 -40.28
N ASP A 629 33.51 -26.83 -40.01
CA ASP A 629 34.35 -27.95 -40.42
C ASP A 629 34.45 -28.07 -41.95
N HIS A 630 33.33 -27.88 -42.66
CA HIS A 630 33.32 -27.86 -44.13
C HIS A 630 34.22 -26.74 -44.68
N THR A 631 34.08 -25.53 -44.13
CA THR A 631 34.85 -24.34 -44.54
C THR A 631 36.36 -24.51 -44.28
N ILE A 632 36.73 -25.18 -43.17
CA ILE A 632 38.13 -25.51 -42.89
C ILE A 632 38.65 -26.57 -43.87
N SER A 633 37.83 -27.57 -44.21
CA SER A 633 38.21 -28.63 -45.14
C SER A 633 38.50 -28.09 -46.55
N GLU A 634 37.76 -27.07 -47.03
CA GLU A 634 38.00 -26.45 -48.34
C GLU A 634 39.40 -25.81 -48.46
N ILE A 635 39.95 -25.27 -47.36
CA ILE A 635 41.29 -24.66 -47.36
C ILE A 635 42.40 -25.63 -47.02
N GLU A 636 42.10 -26.78 -46.40
CA GLU A 636 43.09 -27.69 -45.83
C GLU A 636 44.14 -28.15 -46.85
N LEU A 637 43.71 -28.57 -48.04
CA LEU A 637 44.62 -29.02 -49.09
C LEU A 637 45.53 -27.90 -49.59
N ILE A 638 44.96 -26.71 -49.83
CA ILE A 638 45.72 -25.55 -50.32
C ILE A 638 46.72 -25.11 -49.26
N PHE A 639 46.29 -25.08 -48.00
CA PHE A 639 47.14 -24.78 -46.87
C PHE A 639 48.29 -25.77 -46.71
N HIS A 640 48.03 -27.07 -46.87
CA HIS A 640 49.08 -28.08 -46.84
C HIS A 640 50.16 -27.83 -47.89
N ILE A 641 49.74 -27.50 -49.13
CA ILE A 641 50.66 -27.19 -50.23
C ILE A 641 51.45 -25.89 -49.95
N TYR A 642 50.77 -24.83 -49.52
CA TYR A 642 51.38 -23.52 -49.31
C TYR A 642 52.35 -23.55 -48.12
N SER A 643 51.97 -24.21 -47.01
CA SER A 643 52.83 -24.39 -45.85
C SER A 643 54.07 -25.22 -46.20
N GLY A 644 53.91 -26.29 -46.98
CA GLY A 644 55.03 -27.09 -47.48
C GLY A 644 56.05 -26.30 -48.30
N ARG A 645 55.56 -25.46 -49.22
CA ARG A 645 56.42 -24.65 -50.09
C ARG A 645 57.13 -23.52 -49.35
N LEU A 646 56.49 -22.91 -48.36
CA LEU A 646 57.01 -21.74 -47.65
C LEU A 646 57.92 -22.09 -46.46
N ILE A 647 57.72 -23.25 -45.83
CA ILE A 647 58.41 -23.56 -44.55
C ILE A 647 59.71 -24.37 -44.77
N GLN A 648 59.88 -24.97 -45.96
CA GLN A 648 61.05 -25.65 -46.59
C GLN A 648 62.00 -26.56 -45.76
N ASN A 649 62.27 -26.27 -44.48
CA ASN A 649 63.17 -27.00 -43.59
C ASN A 649 62.47 -27.48 -42.30
N TYR A 650 61.21 -27.91 -42.41
CA TYR A 650 60.53 -28.52 -41.26
C TYR A 650 60.82 -30.02 -41.18
N GLN A 651 61.50 -30.44 -40.11
CA GLN A 651 62.00 -31.82 -39.97
C GLN A 651 60.90 -32.90 -39.90
N ARG A 652 59.62 -32.51 -39.71
CA ARG A 652 58.49 -33.43 -39.49
C ARG A 652 57.46 -33.48 -40.62
N GLY A 653 57.85 -33.17 -41.87
CA GLY A 653 57.01 -33.41 -43.05
C GLY A 653 57.11 -32.37 -44.16
N LEU A 654 56.37 -32.63 -45.25
CA LEU A 654 56.33 -31.79 -46.46
C LEU A 654 55.28 -30.67 -46.41
N GLY A 655 54.60 -30.47 -45.28
CA GLY A 655 53.52 -29.51 -45.10
C GLY A 655 52.77 -29.75 -43.78
N LEU A 656 51.90 -28.81 -43.41
CA LEU A 656 51.07 -28.89 -42.20
C LEU A 656 49.60 -29.17 -42.55
N PHE A 657 48.87 -29.77 -41.63
CA PHE A 657 47.43 -30.00 -41.74
C PHE A 657 46.68 -29.09 -40.78
N ILE A 658 45.40 -28.87 -41.06
CA ILE A 658 44.50 -28.16 -40.15
C ILE A 658 43.62 -29.21 -39.49
N GLU A 659 43.76 -29.38 -38.18
CA GLU A 659 42.85 -30.23 -37.40
C GLU A 659 41.75 -29.35 -36.79
N SER A 660 40.50 -29.64 -37.14
CA SER A 660 39.33 -29.11 -36.46
C SER A 660 38.77 -30.18 -35.51
N ARG A 661 38.89 -29.98 -34.18
CA ARG A 661 38.25 -30.88 -33.20
C ARG A 661 36.80 -30.46 -32.96
N ASP A 662 35.86 -31.21 -33.52
CA ASP A 662 34.39 -30.99 -33.42
C ASP A 662 33.95 -29.56 -33.78
N GLY A 663 34.65 -28.90 -34.70
CA GLY A 663 34.40 -27.49 -35.06
C GLY A 663 34.68 -26.48 -33.94
N LYS A 664 35.40 -26.85 -32.87
CA LYS A 664 35.63 -25.98 -31.69
C LYS A 664 37.05 -25.45 -31.55
N GLN A 665 38.03 -26.11 -32.16
CA GLN A 665 39.44 -25.75 -32.04
C GLN A 665 40.08 -25.82 -33.41
N LEU A 666 40.91 -24.82 -33.72
CA LEU A 666 41.70 -24.80 -34.96
C LEU A 666 43.18 -24.97 -34.61
N ARG A 667 43.72 -26.15 -34.92
CA ARG A 667 45.11 -26.52 -34.66
C ARG A 667 45.85 -26.76 -35.97
N PHE A 668 47.12 -26.42 -35.99
CA PHE A 668 48.03 -26.77 -37.08
C PHE A 668 48.86 -27.97 -36.65
N VAL A 669 48.77 -29.08 -37.38
CA VAL A 669 49.39 -30.36 -36.98
C VAL A 669 50.31 -30.90 -38.08
N THR A 670 51.25 -31.74 -37.67
CA THR A 670 52.22 -32.39 -38.57
C THR A 670 51.74 -33.77 -39.01
N ALA A 671 52.32 -34.32 -40.07
CA ALA A 671 51.94 -35.64 -40.61
C ALA A 671 52.12 -36.81 -39.61
N GLU A 672 52.92 -36.63 -38.56
CA GLU A 672 53.27 -37.67 -37.58
C GLU A 672 52.21 -37.88 -36.47
N LYS A 673 50.96 -37.40 -36.65
CA LYS A 673 49.90 -37.47 -35.62
C LYS A 673 50.35 -36.91 -34.26
N SER A 674 51.04 -35.77 -34.27
CA SER A 674 51.39 -35.06 -33.03
C SER A 674 50.16 -34.33 -32.48
N ASP A 675 49.85 -34.54 -31.19
CA ASP A 675 48.79 -33.80 -30.47
C ASP A 675 49.13 -32.31 -30.21
N HIS A 676 50.39 -31.90 -30.50
CA HIS A 676 50.87 -30.55 -30.26
C HIS A 676 50.60 -29.64 -31.45
N ASP A 677 50.17 -28.40 -31.17
CA ASP A 677 50.07 -27.36 -32.19
C ASP A 677 51.46 -26.98 -32.69
N ALA A 678 51.64 -26.99 -34.01
CA ALA A 678 52.91 -26.72 -34.67
C ALA A 678 53.51 -25.36 -34.28
N VAL A 679 52.66 -24.36 -33.98
CA VAL A 679 53.11 -23.02 -33.55
C VAL A 679 53.99 -23.09 -32.30
N LEU A 680 53.82 -24.09 -31.43
CA LEU A 680 54.63 -24.26 -30.21
C LEU A 680 56.05 -24.76 -30.46
N ALA A 681 56.32 -25.38 -31.62
CA ALA A 681 57.59 -26.02 -31.93
C ALA A 681 58.38 -25.30 -33.04
N MET A 682 57.82 -24.23 -33.61
CA MET A 682 58.37 -23.54 -34.78
C MET A 682 59.14 -22.28 -34.39
N SER A 683 60.14 -21.91 -35.19
CA SER A 683 60.84 -20.63 -35.04
C SER A 683 59.94 -19.45 -35.43
N SER A 684 60.30 -18.23 -35.03
CA SER A 684 59.55 -17.02 -35.41
C SER A 684 59.40 -16.86 -36.92
N GLY A 685 60.47 -17.11 -37.70
CA GLY A 685 60.42 -17.07 -39.16
C GLY A 685 59.53 -18.16 -39.77
N GLN A 686 59.51 -19.36 -39.17
CA GLN A 686 58.61 -20.44 -39.58
C GLN A 686 57.14 -20.13 -39.25
N ILE A 687 56.86 -19.50 -38.11
CA ILE A 687 55.50 -19.05 -37.75
C ILE A 687 55.03 -17.94 -38.70
N SER A 688 55.90 -17.02 -39.09
CA SER A 688 55.60 -16.01 -40.11
C SER A 688 55.26 -16.65 -41.47
N ALA A 689 56.06 -17.62 -41.91
CA ALA A 689 55.81 -18.38 -43.13
C ALA A 689 54.50 -19.18 -43.07
N LEU A 690 54.19 -19.78 -41.91
CA LEU A 690 52.93 -20.46 -41.65
C LEU A 690 51.73 -19.51 -41.73
N SER A 691 51.85 -18.34 -41.11
CA SER A 691 50.85 -17.28 -41.15
C SER A 691 50.56 -16.84 -42.58
N LEU A 692 51.62 -16.67 -43.37
CA LEU A 692 51.50 -16.30 -44.77
C LEU A 692 50.87 -17.41 -45.60
N ALA A 693 51.24 -18.67 -45.37
CA ALA A 693 50.60 -19.82 -46.01
C ALA A 693 49.09 -19.84 -45.73
N PHE A 694 48.71 -19.61 -44.47
CA PHE A 694 47.30 -19.55 -44.07
C PHE A 694 46.55 -18.38 -44.72
N PHE A 695 47.11 -17.17 -44.67
CA PHE A 695 46.57 -15.96 -45.30
C PHE A 695 46.35 -16.16 -46.82
N LEU A 696 47.36 -16.67 -47.52
CA LEU A 696 47.28 -16.91 -48.97
C LEU A 696 46.25 -18.00 -49.30
N SER A 697 46.10 -19.02 -48.44
CA SER A 697 45.09 -20.07 -48.60
C SER A 697 43.67 -19.50 -48.47
N LEU A 698 43.44 -18.69 -47.44
CA LEU A 698 42.17 -17.98 -47.26
C LEU A 698 41.86 -17.06 -48.44
N ASN A 699 42.83 -16.27 -48.90
CA ASN A 699 42.64 -15.40 -50.07
C ASN A 699 42.34 -16.19 -51.34
N LYS A 700 43.01 -17.34 -51.54
CA LYS A 700 42.82 -18.16 -52.74
C LYS A 700 41.39 -18.68 -52.85
N VAL A 701 40.81 -19.11 -51.73
CA VAL A 701 39.48 -19.74 -51.67
C VAL A 701 38.37 -18.71 -51.51
N TYR A 702 38.49 -17.75 -50.59
CA TYR A 702 37.38 -16.90 -50.16
C TYR A 702 37.43 -15.46 -50.66
N ALA A 703 38.56 -14.94 -51.13
CA ALA A 703 38.61 -13.55 -51.58
C ALA A 703 37.88 -13.35 -52.91
N GLY A 704 36.77 -12.60 -52.88
CA GLY A 704 36.04 -12.17 -54.08
C GLY A 704 36.79 -11.12 -54.91
N VAL A 705 37.60 -10.29 -54.26
CA VAL A 705 38.45 -9.27 -54.91
C VAL A 705 39.86 -9.83 -55.10
N PRO A 706 40.38 -9.89 -56.33
CA PRO A 706 41.69 -10.46 -56.62
C PRO A 706 42.83 -9.48 -56.32
N LEU A 707 42.89 -8.97 -55.09
CA LEU A 707 43.90 -8.03 -54.59
C LEU A 707 44.62 -8.63 -53.38
N ILE A 708 45.95 -8.56 -53.36
CA ILE A 708 46.78 -8.94 -52.22
C ILE A 708 47.73 -7.77 -51.90
N LEU A 709 47.68 -7.31 -50.66
CA LEU A 709 48.54 -6.29 -50.09
C LEU A 709 49.45 -6.95 -49.05
N ILE A 710 50.76 -6.83 -49.20
CA ILE A 710 51.74 -7.38 -48.25
C ILE A 710 52.68 -6.25 -47.81
N ASP A 711 52.59 -5.86 -46.54
CA ASP A 711 53.48 -4.84 -45.98
C ASP A 711 54.76 -5.48 -45.43
N ASP A 712 55.84 -5.34 -46.19
CA ASP A 712 57.23 -5.71 -45.88
C ASP A 712 57.42 -7.19 -45.46
N PRO A 713 57.34 -8.13 -46.41
CA PRO A 713 57.48 -9.55 -46.10
C PRO A 713 58.87 -9.94 -45.60
N SER A 714 59.92 -9.17 -45.94
CA SER A 714 61.31 -9.53 -45.60
C SER A 714 61.66 -9.32 -44.13
N GLN A 715 60.98 -8.42 -43.42
CA GLN A 715 61.21 -8.27 -41.97
C GLN A 715 60.77 -9.48 -41.15
N SER A 716 59.92 -10.33 -41.74
CA SER A 716 59.32 -11.47 -41.05
C SER A 716 59.72 -12.82 -41.64
N LEU A 717 60.44 -12.84 -42.77
CA LEU A 717 60.82 -14.03 -43.52
C LEU A 717 62.30 -14.01 -43.89
N ASP A 718 62.96 -15.15 -43.75
CA ASP A 718 64.32 -15.35 -44.22
C ASP A 718 64.41 -15.32 -45.76
N GLU A 719 65.58 -15.01 -46.33
CA GLU A 719 65.81 -14.88 -47.78
C GLU A 719 65.34 -16.10 -48.59
N VAL A 720 65.53 -17.31 -48.05
CA VAL A 720 65.07 -18.57 -48.67
C VAL A 720 63.53 -18.61 -48.77
N ASN A 721 62.84 -18.13 -47.75
CA ASN A 721 61.38 -18.07 -47.75
C ASN A 721 60.85 -16.99 -48.69
N VAL A 722 61.59 -15.89 -48.90
CA VAL A 722 61.25 -14.85 -49.88
C VAL A 722 61.30 -15.38 -51.31
N ALA A 723 62.31 -16.20 -51.65
CA ALA A 723 62.38 -16.86 -52.96
C ALA A 723 61.16 -17.79 -53.18
N SER A 724 60.84 -18.57 -52.15
CA SER A 724 59.72 -19.52 -52.14
C SER A 724 58.36 -18.83 -52.24
N LEU A 725 58.21 -17.71 -51.54
CA LEU A 725 57.04 -16.84 -51.63
C LEU A 725 56.89 -16.29 -53.03
N THR A 726 57.97 -15.74 -53.60
CA THR A 726 57.96 -15.19 -54.97
C THR A 726 57.49 -16.25 -55.98
N ASP A 727 57.97 -17.48 -55.82
CA ASP A 727 57.56 -18.61 -56.65
C ASP A 727 56.10 -19.01 -56.45
N LEU A 728 55.61 -19.02 -55.21
CA LEU A 728 54.21 -19.30 -54.92
C LEU A 728 53.29 -18.22 -55.51
N LEU A 729 53.59 -16.94 -55.27
CA LEU A 729 52.78 -15.80 -55.74
C LEU A 729 52.70 -15.79 -57.28
N ARG A 730 53.83 -15.95 -57.98
CA ARG A 730 53.85 -15.92 -59.45
C ARG A 730 53.24 -17.15 -60.10
N CYS A 731 53.10 -18.27 -59.40
CA CYS A 731 52.56 -19.51 -59.95
C CYS A 731 51.08 -19.70 -59.63
N GLU A 732 50.72 -19.61 -58.34
CA GLU A 732 49.40 -19.96 -57.83
C GLU A 732 48.42 -18.77 -57.84
N LEU A 733 48.95 -17.54 -57.81
CA LEU A 733 48.17 -16.31 -57.63
C LEU A 733 48.30 -15.33 -58.81
N LYS A 734 48.59 -15.83 -60.01
CA LYS A 734 48.75 -15.05 -61.26
C LYS A 734 47.57 -14.15 -61.61
N SER A 735 46.35 -14.53 -61.22
CA SER A 735 45.12 -13.79 -61.51
C SER A 735 44.88 -12.61 -60.55
N ARG A 736 45.75 -12.41 -59.56
CA ARG A 736 45.61 -11.40 -58.52
C ARG A 736 46.60 -10.26 -58.74
N GLN A 737 46.17 -9.05 -58.44
CA GLN A 737 47.05 -7.89 -58.35
C GLN A 737 47.74 -7.91 -56.99
N LEU A 738 49.07 -7.82 -57.00
CA LEU A 738 49.90 -7.82 -55.80
C LEU A 738 50.53 -6.45 -55.61
N ILE A 739 50.38 -5.87 -54.42
CA ILE A 739 51.09 -4.68 -53.99
C ILE A 739 51.92 -5.06 -52.76
N VAL A 740 53.24 -5.04 -52.91
CA VAL A 740 54.19 -5.50 -51.89
C VAL A 740 55.13 -4.36 -51.56
N SER A 741 55.30 -4.03 -50.28
CA SER A 741 56.39 -3.13 -49.89
C SER A 741 57.65 -3.91 -49.56
N SER A 742 58.81 -3.28 -49.72
CA SER A 742 60.06 -3.80 -49.21
C SER A 742 60.98 -2.66 -48.78
N HIS A 743 61.77 -2.90 -47.74
CA HIS A 743 62.83 -2.00 -47.33
C HIS A 743 64.18 -2.31 -48.02
N GLU A 744 64.29 -3.47 -48.68
CA GLU A 744 65.48 -3.92 -49.40
C GLU A 744 65.24 -3.91 -50.92
N GLU A 745 66.01 -3.10 -51.63
CA GLU A 745 65.88 -2.95 -53.08
C GLU A 745 66.19 -4.25 -53.83
N ASP A 746 67.10 -5.08 -53.30
CA ASP A 746 67.49 -6.36 -53.88
C ASP A 746 66.33 -7.37 -53.89
N ILE A 747 65.56 -7.44 -52.79
CA ILE A 747 64.39 -8.32 -52.68
C ILE A 747 63.32 -7.93 -53.68
N SER A 748 63.00 -6.63 -53.75
CA SER A 748 62.04 -6.11 -54.72
C SER A 748 62.46 -6.38 -56.16
N SER A 749 63.73 -6.12 -56.48
CA SER A 749 64.30 -6.35 -57.81
C SER A 749 64.27 -7.84 -58.18
N TYR A 750 64.57 -8.72 -57.22
CA TYR A 750 64.45 -10.16 -57.38
C TYR A 750 63.01 -10.59 -57.69
N MET A 751 62.02 -10.12 -56.91
CA MET A 751 60.60 -10.42 -57.14
C MET A 751 60.17 -10.01 -58.55
N ARG A 752 60.48 -8.77 -58.94
CA ARG A 752 60.16 -8.25 -60.27
C ARG A 752 60.81 -9.06 -61.39
N TYR A 753 62.09 -9.42 -61.24
CA TYR A 753 62.80 -10.27 -62.21
C TYR A 753 62.09 -11.63 -62.40
N ARG A 754 61.69 -12.29 -61.31
CA ARG A 754 61.00 -13.59 -61.36
C ARG A 754 59.59 -13.51 -61.97
N PHE A 755 58.87 -12.43 -61.70
CA PHE A 755 57.55 -12.16 -62.29
C PHE A 755 57.63 -11.84 -63.78
N ASN A 756 58.58 -10.98 -64.19
CA ASN A 756 58.82 -10.67 -65.60
C ASN A 756 59.21 -11.94 -66.39
N LYS A 757 60.04 -12.82 -65.82
CA LYS A 757 60.34 -14.13 -66.43
C LYS A 757 59.13 -15.06 -66.56
N ALA A 758 58.08 -14.85 -65.78
CA ALA A 758 56.82 -15.58 -65.88
C ALA A 758 55.81 -14.92 -66.85
N GLY A 759 56.18 -13.82 -67.52
CA GLY A 759 55.31 -13.07 -68.42
C GLY A 759 54.28 -12.19 -67.70
N LEU A 760 54.49 -11.89 -66.42
CA LEU A 760 53.62 -11.02 -65.63
C LEU A 760 54.18 -9.60 -65.61
N SER A 761 53.32 -8.60 -65.78
CA SER A 761 53.70 -7.18 -65.73
C SER A 761 54.09 -6.77 -64.32
N THR A 762 55.15 -5.95 -64.21
CA THR A 762 55.67 -5.48 -62.93
C THR A 762 55.93 -3.98 -62.96
N ARG A 763 55.75 -3.31 -61.82
CA ARG A 763 56.06 -1.89 -61.64
C ARG A 763 56.75 -1.68 -60.29
N SER A 764 57.73 -0.78 -60.24
CA SER A 764 58.41 -0.38 -59.01
C SER A 764 58.18 1.11 -58.77
N LEU A 765 57.88 1.45 -57.53
CA LEU A 765 57.62 2.81 -57.07
C LEU A 765 58.56 3.11 -55.91
N ASN A 766 59.57 3.94 -56.15
CA ASN A 766 60.49 4.37 -55.11
C ASN A 766 59.85 5.48 -54.26
N MET A 767 59.43 5.12 -53.05
CA MET A 767 58.70 6.00 -52.14
C MET A 767 59.55 7.18 -51.67
N GLN A 768 60.87 7.02 -51.55
CA GLN A 768 61.74 8.13 -51.17
C GLN A 768 61.77 9.23 -52.24
N LEU A 769 61.81 8.84 -53.51
CA LEU A 769 61.79 9.79 -54.64
C LEU A 769 60.41 10.44 -54.79
N LEU A 770 59.33 9.67 -54.67
CA LEU A 770 57.97 10.17 -54.81
C LEU A 770 57.61 11.18 -53.72
N VAL A 771 57.97 10.90 -52.46
CA VAL A 771 57.72 11.84 -51.35
C VAL A 771 58.56 13.10 -51.48
N LYS A 772 59.82 13.00 -51.90
CA LYS A 772 60.69 14.17 -52.16
C LYS A 772 60.21 15.00 -53.36
N GLY A 773 59.70 14.35 -54.41
CA GLY A 773 59.18 15.02 -55.61
C GLY A 773 57.83 15.71 -55.40
N ALA A 774 57.05 15.27 -54.41
CA ALA A 774 55.78 15.87 -54.01
C ALA A 774 55.90 16.86 -52.82
N SER A 775 57.13 17.23 -52.44
CA SER A 775 57.46 18.10 -51.29
C SER A 775 57.25 19.58 -51.53
#